data_AF-A0A7S2E6Z5-F1
#
_entry.id   AF-A0A7S2E6Z5-F1
#
_cell.length_a   1.000
_cell.length_b   1.000
_cell.length_c   1.000
_cell.angle_alpha   90.00
_cell.angle_beta   90.00
_cell.angle_gamma   90.00
#
_symmetry.space_group_name_H-M   'P 1'
#
loop_
_entity.id
_entity.type
_entity.pdbx_description
1 polymer ?
#
loop_
_entity_poly.entity_id
_entity_poly.type
_entity_poly.pdbx_seq_one_letter_code
_entity_poly.pdbx_strand_id
1 'polypeptide(L)'
;SYWLRGFKGPANTLRQALLDTSEMLHREFESKLHGENKNNTETVSDRILPPLVEINPKVETSFRSLDQCLLTALNKSVDGDKDGDKRVQAIVDHVAQVPSFMKTILLIHKKVDRKRILSYKIVRRVMLSSFSMRPEDDLPKVKTSHLMTHGERHLGSPNVVNRDMRSLVDTPHGIFTSVLNKALLSTTQPRHLQKSWIVQMLETKYEPIQESAVDYFELLSNLTVIDYILDEHATPTPVDIDCFSRSQEEVFSEMENLKYLIPAMISLTNCEQERVAITSIIQRVLDNAMVRPFSIAILFCDLFFHIFLVVGWLFVLNRFINVAVDSNNNTDLPEVTTIERFFAAMFSISALYFLWRLVGEIFSTLITSRRVFWANFGNFLTMVDVIAIAWAITVNFVIVDGFQRVYSNASFHFFALLTGALWLKLLLFLKVVNPTLATLVLAFIEILKDVKCLILILAIVTFAFADMFYAIIRINVTICPVDENPDGDSNPYCSRLSYLDMFTQILGQFDYGSFLGEPLSIVLFIFMTIFGAVIFLNILIAVVSNSYDKSCNKSTRLFGRARIFTVAKIRALEHIIRPKWSNKEYRPPVMVANIAFRLLTYSFLLLAFVRHFPLIGFVQGRRKLALDIIAIIMLSYLFFGMAVLGSFLITGWGESRRLLKLRVINDNFLVTWLFWKPIVFIVCVTLGRHALFNEGDDRDSDNRAAGTKHIYSTVEHNLVETINSLKNRIEDYEKQSSKETKALREHLASLDRESIQQRILLEKILEKLNDN
;
A
#
# COMPACT_ATOMS: atom_id res chain seq x y z
N SER A 1 -2.50 -35.13 -30.74
CA SER A 1 -2.02 -35.69 -32.03
C SER A 1 -2.96 -36.75 -32.63
N TYR A 2 -3.58 -37.65 -31.85
CA TYR A 2 -4.59 -38.60 -32.37
C TYR A 2 -5.99 -37.96 -32.55
N TRP A 3 -6.35 -36.95 -31.76
CA TRP A 3 -7.65 -36.25 -31.82
C TRP A 3 -7.88 -35.44 -33.12
N LEU A 4 -6.80 -34.96 -33.74
CA LEU A 4 -6.84 -34.23 -35.02
C LEU A 4 -7.00 -35.15 -36.24
N ARG A 5 -7.02 -36.49 -36.07
CA ARG A 5 -7.23 -37.42 -37.20
C ARG A 5 -8.64 -37.37 -37.79
N GLY A 6 -9.61 -36.77 -37.09
CA GLY A 6 -10.94 -36.48 -37.64
C GLY A 6 -11.00 -35.25 -38.56
N PHE A 7 -9.99 -34.39 -38.52
CA PHE A 7 -9.93 -33.16 -39.33
C PHE A 7 -8.95 -33.36 -40.50
N LYS A 8 -9.46 -33.76 -41.67
CA LYS A 8 -8.70 -33.66 -42.92
C LYS A 8 -8.58 -32.17 -43.29
N GLY A 9 -7.41 -31.57 -43.13
CA GLY A 9 -7.15 -30.17 -43.50
C GLY A 9 -6.10 -29.43 -42.62
N PRO A 10 -6.18 -28.09 -42.50
CA PRO A 10 -5.12 -27.18 -42.02
C PRO A 10 -4.53 -27.44 -40.62
N ALA A 11 -5.11 -28.36 -39.84
CA ALA A 11 -4.63 -28.75 -38.52
C ALA A 11 -3.28 -29.51 -38.54
N ASN A 12 -2.96 -30.24 -39.61
CA ASN A 12 -1.63 -30.86 -39.75
C ASN A 12 -0.53 -29.83 -40.06
N THR A 13 -0.86 -28.79 -40.82
CA THR A 13 0.04 -27.67 -41.12
C THR A 13 0.32 -26.84 -39.86
N LEU A 14 -0.73 -26.57 -39.07
CA LEU A 14 -0.61 -25.91 -37.77
C LEU A 14 0.21 -26.74 -36.76
N ARG A 15 -0.01 -28.06 -36.73
CA ARG A 15 0.78 -28.99 -35.91
C ARG A 15 2.26 -28.93 -36.27
N GLN A 16 2.58 -29.03 -37.56
CA GLN A 16 3.95 -28.99 -38.02
C GLN A 16 4.56 -27.61 -37.74
N ALA A 17 3.82 -26.54 -37.98
CA ALA A 17 4.30 -25.19 -37.70
C ALA A 17 4.52 -24.92 -36.21
N LEU A 18 3.67 -25.41 -35.30
CA LEU A 18 3.88 -25.27 -33.85
C LEU A 18 5.06 -26.10 -33.34
N LEU A 19 5.25 -27.31 -33.88
CA LEU A 19 6.41 -28.15 -33.56
C LEU A 19 7.70 -27.55 -34.12
N ASP A 20 7.70 -27.12 -35.38
CA ASP A 20 8.83 -26.46 -36.03
C ASP A 20 9.16 -25.14 -35.33
N THR A 21 8.14 -24.39 -34.87
CA THR A 21 8.32 -23.15 -34.09
C THR A 21 8.92 -23.46 -32.72
N SER A 22 8.37 -24.45 -32.00
CA SER A 22 8.88 -24.89 -30.71
C SER A 22 10.33 -25.36 -30.83
N GLU A 23 10.65 -26.13 -31.87
CA GLU A 23 11.97 -26.69 -32.10
C GLU A 23 12.97 -25.61 -32.57
N MET A 24 12.54 -24.68 -33.42
CA MET A 24 13.34 -23.52 -33.83
C MET A 24 13.67 -22.63 -32.63
N LEU A 25 12.67 -22.31 -31.80
CA LEU A 25 12.86 -21.54 -30.57
C LEU A 25 13.79 -22.25 -29.58
N HIS A 26 13.65 -23.57 -29.45
CA HIS A 26 14.52 -24.35 -28.58
C HIS A 26 15.97 -24.41 -29.09
N ARG A 27 16.19 -24.59 -30.41
CA ARG A 27 17.52 -24.61 -31.02
C ARG A 27 18.21 -23.25 -30.96
N GLU A 28 17.48 -22.15 -31.22
CA GLU A 28 18.05 -20.81 -31.12
C GLU A 28 18.40 -20.46 -29.67
N PHE A 29 17.59 -20.94 -28.72
CA PHE A 29 17.86 -20.82 -27.29
C PHE A 29 19.14 -21.56 -26.87
N GLU A 30 19.31 -22.84 -27.26
CA GLU A 30 20.53 -23.60 -26.94
C GLU A 30 21.78 -23.04 -27.62
N SER A 31 21.67 -22.57 -28.86
CA SER A 31 22.78 -21.95 -29.60
C SER A 31 23.35 -20.72 -28.90
N LYS A 32 22.50 -19.83 -28.38
CA LYS A 32 22.95 -18.61 -27.68
C LYS A 32 23.51 -18.93 -26.29
N LEU A 33 22.98 -19.96 -25.61
CA LEU A 33 23.46 -20.41 -24.30
C LEU A 33 24.86 -21.03 -24.30
N HIS A 34 25.29 -21.61 -25.42
CA HIS A 34 26.61 -22.24 -25.55
C HIS A 34 27.68 -21.35 -26.20
N GLY A 35 27.30 -20.21 -26.79
CA GLY A 35 28.22 -19.28 -27.46
C GLY A 35 28.97 -18.32 -26.54
N GLU A 36 28.47 -18.03 -25.34
CA GLU A 36 29.07 -17.04 -24.42
C GLU A 36 29.71 -17.70 -23.21
N ASN A 37 30.91 -18.24 -23.41
CA ASN A 37 31.77 -18.71 -22.32
C ASN A 37 33.17 -18.12 -22.48
N LYS A 38 33.37 -16.88 -21.98
CA LYS A 38 34.64 -16.39 -21.41
C LYS A 38 34.50 -14.94 -20.88
N ASN A 39 34.58 -14.81 -19.55
CA ASN A 39 35.23 -13.74 -18.78
C ASN A 39 34.45 -12.66 -18.01
N ASN A 40 33.11 -12.59 -17.98
CA ASN A 40 32.43 -11.59 -17.14
C ASN A 40 31.62 -12.19 -16.00
N THR A 41 31.89 -11.69 -14.78
CA THR A 41 31.15 -11.89 -13.54
C THR A 41 29.77 -11.20 -13.60
N GLU A 42 28.97 -11.54 -14.61
CA GLU A 42 27.57 -11.18 -14.61
C GLU A 42 26.82 -12.05 -13.60
N THR A 43 25.99 -11.38 -12.80
CA THR A 43 25.20 -11.96 -11.73
C THR A 43 24.30 -13.09 -12.25
N VAL A 44 24.27 -14.23 -11.55
CA VAL A 44 23.51 -15.46 -11.90
C VAL A 44 22.03 -15.18 -12.25
N SER A 45 21.46 -14.08 -11.75
CA SER A 45 20.09 -13.65 -12.07
C SER A 45 19.88 -13.24 -13.53
N ASP A 46 20.90 -12.71 -14.22
CA ASP A 46 20.79 -12.26 -15.62
C ASP A 46 20.73 -13.45 -16.59
N ARG A 47 21.14 -14.66 -16.16
CA ARG A 47 21.14 -15.88 -17.00
C ARG A 47 19.81 -16.62 -17.09
N ILE A 48 18.77 -16.21 -16.35
CA ILE A 48 17.53 -16.98 -16.22
C ILE A 48 16.48 -16.61 -17.28
N LEU A 49 16.57 -15.40 -17.85
CA LEU A 49 15.65 -14.96 -18.90
C LEU A 49 16.28 -15.19 -20.29
N PRO A 50 15.55 -15.83 -21.22
CA PRO A 50 15.99 -15.91 -22.60
C PRO A 50 16.20 -14.51 -23.18
N PRO A 51 17.15 -14.35 -24.13
CA PRO A 51 17.24 -13.13 -24.91
C PRO A 51 15.91 -12.89 -25.65
N LEU A 52 15.63 -11.62 -25.95
CA LEU A 52 14.46 -11.29 -26.75
C LEU A 52 14.49 -12.03 -28.09
N VAL A 53 13.31 -12.51 -28.48
CA VAL A 53 13.13 -13.34 -29.67
C VAL A 53 12.57 -12.48 -30.78
N GLU A 54 13.20 -12.52 -31.95
CA GLU A 54 12.59 -12.01 -33.18
C GLU A 54 11.64 -13.06 -33.74
N ILE A 55 10.43 -12.64 -34.08
CA ILE A 55 9.43 -13.56 -34.62
C ILE A 55 9.72 -13.83 -36.08
N ASN A 56 9.87 -15.11 -36.42
CA ASN A 56 9.78 -15.54 -37.80
C ASN A 56 8.34 -15.34 -38.31
N PRO A 57 8.10 -14.66 -39.44
CA PRO A 57 6.76 -14.43 -40.00
C PRO A 57 5.88 -15.68 -40.13
N LYS A 58 6.49 -16.87 -40.24
CA LYS A 58 5.79 -18.16 -40.23
C LYS A 58 5.07 -18.44 -38.91
N VAL A 59 5.66 -18.04 -37.78
CA VAL A 59 5.09 -18.18 -36.43
C VAL A 59 3.86 -17.29 -36.30
N GLU A 60 3.96 -16.04 -36.74
CA GLU A 60 2.83 -15.11 -36.77
C GLU A 60 1.69 -15.66 -37.65
N THR A 61 2.03 -16.17 -38.83
CA THR A 61 1.05 -16.83 -39.73
C THR A 61 0.40 -18.04 -39.07
N SER A 62 1.12 -18.77 -38.22
CA SER A 62 0.61 -19.91 -37.47
C SER A 62 -0.38 -19.48 -36.39
N PHE A 63 -0.07 -18.41 -35.65
CA PHE A 63 -1.01 -17.81 -34.69
C PHE A 63 -2.29 -17.32 -35.37
N ARG A 64 -2.15 -16.64 -36.51
CA ARG A 64 -3.29 -16.18 -37.32
C ARG A 64 -4.14 -17.36 -37.81
N SER A 65 -3.51 -18.43 -38.28
CA SER A 65 -4.21 -19.63 -38.75
C SER A 65 -4.93 -20.35 -37.60
N LEU A 66 -4.31 -20.40 -36.41
CA LEU A 66 -4.90 -20.96 -35.21
C LEU A 66 -6.14 -20.17 -34.77
N ASP A 67 -6.03 -18.85 -34.77
CA ASP A 67 -7.13 -17.94 -34.43
C ASP A 67 -8.30 -18.08 -35.41
N GLN A 68 -8.01 -18.12 -36.72
CA GLN A 68 -9.03 -18.34 -37.75
C GLN A 68 -9.68 -19.73 -37.68
N CYS A 69 -8.90 -20.77 -37.35
CA CYS A 69 -9.42 -22.12 -37.14
C CYS A 69 -10.40 -22.16 -35.97
N LEU A 70 -10.05 -21.48 -34.88
CA LEU A 70 -10.88 -21.38 -33.69
C LEU A 70 -12.16 -20.57 -33.96
N LEU A 71 -12.09 -19.45 -34.70
CA LEU A 71 -13.27 -18.72 -35.17
C LEU A 71 -14.18 -19.60 -36.06
N THR A 72 -13.59 -20.42 -36.92
CA THR A 72 -14.36 -21.35 -37.77
C THR A 72 -15.04 -22.45 -36.95
N ALA A 73 -14.39 -22.91 -35.87
CA ALA A 73 -14.95 -23.90 -34.95
C ALA A 73 -16.13 -23.33 -34.14
N LEU A 74 -16.02 -22.06 -33.71
CA LEU A 74 -17.10 -21.34 -33.03
C LEU A 74 -18.29 -21.07 -33.94
N ASN A 75 -18.07 -20.59 -35.17
CA ASN A 75 -19.16 -20.34 -36.09
C ASN A 75 -19.99 -21.60 -36.39
N LYS A 76 -19.37 -22.79 -36.30
CA LYS A 76 -20.08 -24.08 -36.40
C LYS A 76 -20.81 -24.50 -35.12
N SER A 77 -20.42 -24.01 -33.94
CA SER A 77 -21.13 -24.29 -32.69
C SER A 77 -22.44 -23.50 -32.60
N VAL A 78 -22.49 -22.30 -33.21
CA VAL A 78 -23.68 -21.44 -33.30
C VAL A 78 -24.86 -22.16 -33.96
N ASP A 79 -24.61 -23.13 -34.86
CA ASP A 79 -25.65 -23.96 -35.50
C ASP A 79 -26.30 -25.00 -34.55
N GLY A 80 -26.10 -24.88 -33.24
CA GLY A 80 -26.75 -25.69 -32.20
C GLY A 80 -25.94 -26.91 -31.72
N ASP A 81 -24.67 -27.04 -32.15
CA ASP A 81 -23.79 -28.13 -31.74
C ASP A 81 -23.12 -27.84 -30.38
N LYS A 82 -23.70 -28.36 -29.30
CA LYS A 82 -23.14 -28.27 -27.93
C LYS A 82 -21.73 -28.87 -27.81
N ASP A 83 -21.29 -29.69 -28.75
CA ASP A 83 -19.92 -30.23 -28.74
C ASP A 83 -18.89 -29.23 -29.31
N GLY A 84 -19.32 -28.18 -30.00
CA GLY A 84 -18.44 -27.14 -30.53
C GLY A 84 -17.67 -26.40 -29.43
N ASP A 85 -18.36 -25.95 -28.38
CA ASP A 85 -17.73 -25.23 -27.26
C ASP A 85 -16.74 -26.10 -26.50
N LYS A 86 -17.05 -27.39 -26.33
CA LYS A 86 -16.13 -28.37 -25.73
C LYS A 86 -14.87 -28.55 -26.58
N ARG A 87 -15.00 -28.56 -27.91
CA ARG A 87 -13.84 -28.65 -28.82
C ARG A 87 -12.97 -27.41 -28.73
N VAL A 88 -13.59 -26.22 -28.72
CA VAL A 88 -12.87 -24.94 -28.57
C VAL A 88 -12.13 -24.90 -27.23
N GLN A 89 -12.81 -25.25 -26.14
CA GLN A 89 -12.20 -25.30 -24.82
C GLN A 89 -11.05 -26.32 -24.77
N ALA A 90 -11.23 -27.51 -25.34
CA ALA A 90 -10.16 -28.51 -25.41
C ALA A 90 -8.94 -27.97 -26.17
N ILE A 91 -9.11 -27.24 -27.28
CA ILE A 91 -7.99 -26.63 -28.01
C ILE A 91 -7.28 -25.60 -27.13
N VAL A 92 -8.03 -24.70 -26.48
CA VAL A 92 -7.49 -23.68 -25.58
C VAL A 92 -6.70 -24.33 -24.45
N ASP A 93 -7.25 -25.38 -23.82
CA ASP A 93 -6.61 -26.09 -22.72
C ASP A 93 -5.31 -26.77 -23.18
N HIS A 94 -5.29 -27.38 -24.37
CA HIS A 94 -4.07 -27.96 -24.94
C HIS A 94 -3.00 -26.90 -25.24
N VAL A 95 -3.39 -25.72 -25.74
CA VAL A 95 -2.44 -24.62 -25.99
C VAL A 95 -1.94 -24.04 -24.66
N ALA A 96 -2.81 -23.93 -23.66
CA ALA A 96 -2.46 -23.46 -22.31
C ALA A 96 -1.50 -24.43 -21.58
N GLN A 97 -1.56 -25.72 -21.89
CA GLN A 97 -0.62 -26.72 -21.37
C GLN A 97 0.79 -26.62 -21.95
N VAL A 98 0.99 -25.89 -23.06
CA VAL A 98 2.33 -25.72 -23.66
C VAL A 98 3.21 -24.92 -22.68
N PRO A 99 4.28 -25.53 -22.13
CA PRO A 99 5.13 -24.86 -21.15
C PRO A 99 5.76 -23.59 -21.73
N SER A 100 5.83 -22.53 -20.93
CA SER A 100 6.41 -21.24 -21.31
C SER A 100 5.78 -20.56 -22.52
N PHE A 101 4.65 -21.03 -23.05
CA PHE A 101 3.99 -20.42 -24.21
C PHE A 101 3.77 -18.92 -24.03
N MET A 102 3.18 -18.52 -22.90
CA MET A 102 2.95 -17.11 -22.59
C MET A 102 4.26 -16.34 -22.41
N LYS A 103 5.25 -16.93 -21.72
CA LYS A 103 6.58 -16.35 -21.53
C LYS A 103 7.24 -16.05 -22.89
N THR A 104 7.18 -16.98 -23.84
CA THR A 104 7.73 -16.81 -25.18
C THR A 104 7.07 -15.68 -25.94
N ILE A 105 5.74 -15.56 -25.89
CA ILE A 105 5.02 -14.46 -26.53
C ILE A 105 5.45 -13.12 -25.92
N LEU A 106 5.66 -13.05 -24.61
CA LEU A 106 6.07 -11.81 -23.96
C LEU A 106 7.54 -11.45 -24.23
N LEU A 107 8.39 -12.41 -24.59
CA LEU A 107 9.78 -12.18 -24.97
C LEU A 107 9.98 -11.79 -26.44
N ILE A 108 8.88 -11.54 -27.17
CA ILE A 108 8.94 -10.97 -28.52
C ILE A 108 9.54 -9.56 -28.46
N HIS A 109 10.60 -9.31 -29.26
CA HIS A 109 11.31 -8.03 -29.29
C HIS A 109 10.46 -6.88 -29.83
N LYS A 110 9.82 -7.08 -30.99
CA LYS A 110 9.03 -6.04 -31.65
C LYS A 110 7.70 -5.85 -30.93
N LYS A 111 7.53 -4.71 -30.27
CA LYS A 111 6.30 -4.34 -29.55
C LYS A 111 5.04 -4.44 -30.42
N VAL A 112 5.13 -4.09 -31.71
CA VAL A 112 4.00 -4.19 -32.65
C VAL A 112 3.58 -5.64 -32.87
N ASP A 113 4.52 -6.54 -33.12
CA ASP A 113 4.25 -7.96 -33.37
C ASP A 113 3.73 -8.64 -32.09
N ARG A 114 4.32 -8.28 -30.94
CA ARG A 114 3.86 -8.73 -29.63
C ARG A 114 2.41 -8.32 -29.39
N LYS A 115 2.08 -7.03 -29.55
CA LYS A 115 0.71 -6.53 -29.39
C LYS A 115 -0.27 -7.19 -30.36
N ARG A 116 0.15 -7.42 -31.61
CA ARG A 116 -0.66 -8.13 -32.61
C ARG A 116 -0.96 -9.56 -32.17
N ILE A 117 0.04 -10.31 -31.72
CA ILE A 117 -0.15 -11.69 -31.26
C ILE A 117 -1.01 -11.76 -29.99
N LEU A 118 -0.76 -10.85 -29.04
CA LEU A 118 -1.56 -10.72 -27.82
C LEU A 118 -3.02 -10.29 -28.10
N SER A 119 -3.30 -9.70 -29.26
CA SER A 119 -4.66 -9.35 -29.67
C SER A 119 -5.47 -10.50 -30.24
N TYR A 120 -4.85 -11.63 -30.60
CA TYR A 120 -5.57 -12.80 -31.08
C TYR A 120 -6.46 -13.38 -29.98
N LYS A 121 -7.70 -13.72 -30.35
CA LYS A 121 -8.74 -14.20 -29.43
C LYS A 121 -8.31 -15.49 -28.74
N ILE A 122 -7.68 -16.42 -29.48
CA ILE A 122 -7.16 -17.65 -28.88
C ILE A 122 -6.11 -17.39 -27.80
N VAL A 123 -5.22 -16.40 -28.01
CA VAL A 123 -4.17 -16.06 -27.04
C VAL A 123 -4.79 -15.45 -25.79
N ARG A 124 -5.80 -14.56 -25.94
CA ARG A 124 -6.55 -13.98 -24.82
C ARG A 124 -7.24 -15.05 -23.97
N ARG A 125 -7.88 -16.05 -24.59
CA ARG A 125 -8.52 -17.14 -23.82
C ARG A 125 -7.52 -18.08 -23.16
N VAL A 126 -6.40 -18.36 -23.84
CA VAL A 126 -5.29 -19.12 -23.25
C VAL A 126 -4.73 -18.43 -22.01
N MET A 127 -4.70 -17.08 -21.96
CA MET A 127 -4.28 -16.37 -20.75
C MET A 127 -5.20 -16.65 -19.57
N LEU A 128 -6.51 -16.70 -19.77
CA LEU A 128 -7.48 -17.00 -18.70
C LEU A 128 -7.40 -18.47 -18.28
N SER A 129 -7.26 -19.40 -19.23
CA SER A 129 -7.18 -20.84 -18.94
C SER A 129 -5.85 -21.26 -18.29
N SER A 130 -4.73 -20.60 -18.61
CA SER A 130 -3.40 -21.04 -18.16
C SER A 130 -3.20 -20.96 -16.64
N PHE A 131 -4.03 -20.20 -15.91
CA PHE A 131 -4.02 -20.14 -14.44
C PHE A 131 -5.06 -21.03 -13.77
N SER A 132 -6.13 -21.41 -14.48
CA SER A 132 -7.27 -22.17 -13.92
C SER A 132 -7.03 -23.68 -13.83
N MET A 133 -5.94 -24.21 -14.42
CA MET A 133 -5.67 -25.66 -14.40
C MET A 133 -5.38 -26.19 -12.99
N ARG A 134 -6.45 -26.66 -12.32
CA ARG A 134 -6.38 -27.42 -11.07
C ARG A 134 -5.51 -28.67 -11.27
N PRO A 135 -4.74 -29.10 -10.26
CA PRO A 135 -4.06 -30.38 -10.29
C PRO A 135 -5.09 -31.49 -10.52
N GLU A 136 -4.79 -32.38 -11.47
CA GLU A 136 -5.63 -33.52 -11.87
C GLU A 136 -5.80 -34.54 -10.72
N ASP A 137 -5.03 -34.39 -9.63
CA ASP A 137 -5.02 -35.25 -8.45
C ASP A 137 -6.29 -35.16 -7.58
N ASP A 138 -7.15 -34.15 -7.78
CA ASP A 138 -8.42 -33.99 -7.05
C ASP A 138 -9.65 -34.53 -7.81
N LEU A 139 -9.48 -35.12 -8.99
CA LEU A 139 -10.58 -35.85 -9.64
C LEU A 139 -10.85 -37.15 -8.85
N PRO A 140 -12.11 -37.44 -8.47
CA PRO A 140 -12.43 -38.64 -7.71
C PRO A 140 -11.99 -39.85 -8.53
N LYS A 141 -11.03 -40.62 -7.99
CA LYS A 141 -10.63 -41.92 -8.55
C LYS A 141 -11.89 -42.75 -8.72
N VAL A 142 -12.35 -42.88 -9.96
CA VAL A 142 -13.48 -43.75 -10.31
C VAL A 142 -13.08 -45.16 -9.87
N LYS A 143 -13.70 -45.65 -8.79
CA LYS A 143 -13.58 -47.02 -8.33
C LYS A 143 -14.07 -47.92 -9.46
N THR A 144 -13.16 -48.54 -10.20
CA THR A 144 -13.46 -49.69 -11.03
C THR A 144 -13.91 -50.83 -10.12
N SER A 145 -15.21 -51.01 -10.03
CA SER A 145 -15.84 -52.11 -9.31
C SER A 145 -15.51 -53.45 -9.97
N HIS A 146 -14.96 -54.36 -9.16
CA HIS A 146 -14.75 -55.78 -9.42
C HIS A 146 -16.00 -56.46 -10.01
N LEU A 147 -15.84 -57.13 -11.17
CA LEU A 147 -16.74 -58.20 -11.59
C LEU A 147 -16.07 -59.54 -11.30
N MET A 148 -16.75 -60.37 -10.51
CA MET A 148 -16.32 -61.67 -10.02
C MET A 148 -16.28 -62.75 -11.11
N THR A 149 -15.35 -63.68 -10.90
CA THR A 149 -15.15 -64.98 -11.54
C THR A 149 -16.03 -66.09 -10.95
N HIS A 150 -16.70 -66.87 -11.81
CA HIS A 150 -17.06 -68.30 -11.67
C HIS A 150 -17.66 -68.72 -13.04
N GLY A 151 -17.49 -69.90 -13.63
CA GLY A 151 -16.94 -71.20 -13.25
C GLY A 151 -16.73 -72.06 -14.51
N GLU A 152 -16.39 -73.32 -14.30
CA GLU A 152 -15.59 -74.23 -15.14
C GLU A 152 -16.30 -75.07 -16.23
N ARG A 153 -15.47 -75.51 -17.22
CA ARG A 153 -15.39 -76.81 -17.96
C ARG A 153 -16.49 -77.24 -18.95
N HIS A 154 -16.08 -77.50 -20.22
CA HIS A 154 -15.97 -78.85 -20.81
C HIS A 154 -15.18 -78.87 -22.15
N LEU A 155 -14.57 -80.03 -22.44
CA LEU A 155 -13.65 -80.33 -23.56
C LEU A 155 -14.29 -80.37 -24.96
N GLY A 156 -13.50 -79.95 -25.96
CA GLY A 156 -13.70 -80.25 -27.38
C GLY A 156 -12.52 -79.74 -28.23
N SER A 157 -11.81 -80.65 -28.89
CA SER A 157 -10.64 -80.40 -29.76
C SER A 157 -11.06 -79.90 -31.18
N PRO A 158 -10.14 -79.65 -32.12
CA PRO A 158 -9.59 -78.34 -32.46
C PRO A 158 -10.03 -77.89 -33.86
N ASN A 159 -10.17 -76.59 -34.11
CA ASN A 159 -9.78 -75.95 -35.38
C ASN A 159 -10.27 -74.50 -35.45
N VAL A 160 -9.40 -73.68 -36.05
CA VAL A 160 -9.62 -72.31 -36.55
C VAL A 160 -9.62 -71.21 -35.47
N VAL A 161 -8.90 -70.13 -35.81
CA VAL A 161 -8.80 -68.84 -35.11
C VAL A 161 -7.81 -68.79 -33.93
N ASN A 162 -6.52 -68.91 -34.23
CA ASN A 162 -5.51 -68.23 -33.42
C ASN A 162 -4.28 -67.89 -34.29
N ARG A 163 -4.39 -66.80 -35.07
CA ARG A 163 -3.26 -66.22 -35.80
C ARG A 163 -3.03 -64.71 -35.59
N ASP A 164 -3.80 -64.04 -34.72
CA ASP A 164 -3.73 -62.56 -34.62
C ASP A 164 -3.43 -61.99 -33.22
N MET A 165 -2.84 -62.77 -32.30
CA MET A 165 -2.45 -62.25 -30.98
C MET A 165 -0.97 -62.45 -30.60
N ARG A 166 -0.09 -62.53 -31.61
CA ARG A 166 1.37 -62.41 -31.41
C ARG A 166 2.04 -61.31 -32.26
N SER A 167 1.27 -60.48 -32.97
CA SER A 167 1.78 -59.30 -33.69
C SER A 167 1.59 -57.97 -32.94
N LEU A 168 1.09 -58.00 -31.69
CA LEU A 168 0.81 -56.79 -30.90
C LEU A 168 1.83 -56.46 -29.81
N VAL A 169 3.01 -57.08 -29.83
CA VAL A 169 4.14 -56.76 -28.93
C VAL A 169 5.21 -55.89 -29.60
N ASP A 170 5.15 -55.73 -30.93
CA ASP A 170 6.08 -54.88 -31.70
C ASP A 170 5.38 -53.67 -32.35
N THR A 171 4.51 -52.98 -31.61
CA THR A 171 3.94 -51.71 -32.09
C THR A 171 4.66 -50.50 -31.48
N PRO A 172 4.94 -49.45 -32.29
CA PRO A 172 5.62 -48.22 -31.87
C PRO A 172 4.85 -47.42 -30.79
N HIS A 173 3.70 -47.92 -30.32
CA HIS A 173 2.94 -47.35 -29.21
C HIS A 173 3.54 -47.63 -27.83
N GLY A 174 4.22 -48.76 -27.60
CA GLY A 174 4.83 -49.09 -26.30
C GLY A 174 6.14 -48.33 -26.01
N ILE A 175 6.89 -48.00 -27.08
CA ILE A 175 8.14 -47.23 -26.98
C ILE A 175 7.83 -45.73 -26.88
N PHE A 176 6.75 -45.24 -27.50
CA PHE A 176 6.39 -43.83 -27.47
C PHE A 176 5.75 -43.38 -26.15
N THR A 177 4.97 -44.22 -25.47
CA THR A 177 4.50 -43.91 -24.11
C THR A 177 5.65 -43.90 -23.10
N SER A 178 6.69 -44.71 -23.31
CA SER A 178 7.89 -44.67 -22.46
C SER A 178 8.75 -43.43 -22.73
N VAL A 179 8.89 -42.99 -23.99
CA VAL A 179 9.69 -41.80 -24.36
C VAL A 179 8.95 -40.48 -24.07
N LEU A 180 7.63 -40.42 -24.29
CA LEU A 180 6.82 -39.23 -23.97
C LEU A 180 6.61 -39.10 -22.46
N ASN A 181 6.41 -40.21 -21.72
CA ASN A 181 6.49 -40.17 -20.26
C ASN A 181 7.91 -39.83 -19.82
N LYS A 182 8.97 -40.28 -20.49
CA LYS A 182 10.35 -39.91 -20.11
C LYS A 182 10.71 -38.46 -20.43
N ALA A 183 10.08 -37.83 -21.42
CA ALA A 183 10.24 -36.40 -21.75
C ALA A 183 9.33 -35.48 -20.91
N LEU A 184 8.07 -35.88 -20.67
CA LEU A 184 7.16 -35.19 -19.73
C LEU A 184 7.60 -35.37 -18.28
N LEU A 185 8.17 -36.52 -17.89
CA LEU A 185 8.72 -36.76 -16.55
C LEU A 185 10.14 -36.21 -16.40
N SER A 186 10.93 -35.99 -17.47
CA SER A 186 12.24 -35.32 -17.38
C SER A 186 12.15 -33.79 -17.38
N THR A 187 11.00 -33.22 -17.77
CA THR A 187 10.71 -31.77 -17.71
C THR A 187 9.53 -31.45 -16.80
N THR A 188 9.31 -32.23 -15.74
CA THR A 188 8.51 -31.79 -14.59
C THR A 188 9.31 -30.74 -13.81
N GLN A 189 9.53 -29.57 -14.40
CA GLN A 189 9.85 -28.39 -13.58
C GLN A 189 8.66 -28.19 -12.63
N PRO A 190 8.89 -28.08 -11.31
CA PRO A 190 7.81 -27.86 -10.35
C PRO A 190 6.94 -26.69 -10.82
N ARG A 191 5.60 -26.83 -10.80
CA ARG A 191 4.66 -25.75 -11.20
C ARG A 191 4.94 -24.41 -10.49
N HIS A 192 5.64 -24.42 -9.36
CA HIS A 192 6.18 -23.23 -8.70
C HIS A 192 7.17 -22.42 -9.54
N LEU A 193 7.98 -23.03 -10.41
CA LEU A 193 8.88 -22.32 -11.34
C LEU A 193 8.11 -21.59 -12.44
N GLN A 194 6.99 -22.16 -12.90
CA GLN A 194 6.16 -21.57 -13.94
C GLN A 194 5.42 -20.31 -13.47
N LYS A 195 5.31 -20.09 -12.16
CA LYS A 195 4.75 -18.86 -11.57
C LYS A 195 5.81 -17.76 -11.36
N SER A 196 7.10 -18.10 -11.46
CA SER A 196 8.21 -17.18 -11.15
C SER A 196 8.66 -16.29 -12.31
N TRP A 197 8.33 -16.64 -13.56
CA TRP A 197 8.88 -15.92 -14.72
C TRP A 197 8.38 -14.47 -14.83
N ILE A 198 7.15 -14.17 -14.38
CA ILE A 198 6.63 -12.80 -14.42
C ILE A 198 7.38 -11.90 -13.45
N VAL A 199 7.68 -12.43 -12.25
CA VAL A 199 8.49 -11.74 -11.24
C VAL A 199 9.89 -11.51 -11.78
N GLN A 200 10.50 -12.51 -12.41
CA GLN A 200 11.81 -12.37 -13.07
C GLN A 200 11.79 -11.31 -14.19
N MET A 201 10.74 -11.29 -15.01
CA MET A 201 10.57 -10.31 -16.09
C MET A 201 10.40 -8.88 -15.55
N LEU A 202 9.81 -8.72 -14.38
CA LEU A 202 9.72 -7.42 -13.71
C LEU A 202 11.07 -7.02 -13.10
N GLU A 203 11.81 -7.97 -12.51
CA GLU A 203 13.11 -7.75 -11.86
C GLU A 203 14.28 -7.52 -12.82
N THR A 204 14.14 -7.90 -14.09
CA THR A 204 15.19 -7.70 -15.09
C THR A 204 15.54 -6.22 -15.25
N LYS A 205 16.81 -5.92 -15.55
CA LYS A 205 17.26 -4.55 -15.83
C LYS A 205 16.87 -4.08 -17.23
N TYR A 206 16.40 -4.98 -18.09
CA TYR A 206 16.15 -4.70 -19.50
C TYR A 206 14.73 -4.17 -19.72
N GLU A 207 14.62 -2.86 -19.98
CA GLU A 207 13.33 -2.14 -20.02
C GLU A 207 12.27 -2.75 -20.95
N PRO A 208 12.60 -3.24 -22.18
CA PRO A 208 11.58 -3.85 -23.03
C PRO A 208 10.94 -5.13 -22.48
N ILE A 209 11.66 -5.91 -21.66
CA ILE A 209 11.10 -7.11 -21.01
C ILE A 209 10.18 -6.70 -19.86
N GLN A 210 10.57 -5.69 -19.08
CA GLN A 210 9.70 -5.08 -18.07
C GLN A 210 8.41 -4.56 -18.72
N GLU A 211 8.54 -3.85 -19.84
CA GLU A 211 7.41 -3.33 -20.61
C GLU A 211 6.48 -4.44 -21.09
N SER A 212 7.01 -5.56 -21.57
CA SER A 212 6.21 -6.74 -21.92
C SER A 212 5.41 -7.30 -20.74
N ALA A 213 5.99 -7.34 -19.55
CA ALA A 213 5.29 -7.81 -18.36
C ALA A 213 4.17 -6.84 -17.94
N VAL A 214 4.38 -5.52 -18.09
CA VAL A 214 3.34 -4.53 -17.86
C VAL A 214 2.23 -4.59 -18.91
N ASP A 215 2.58 -4.76 -20.19
CA ASP A 215 1.62 -4.98 -21.29
C ASP A 215 0.73 -6.19 -21.01
N TYR A 216 1.29 -7.23 -20.38
CA TYR A 216 0.54 -8.42 -19.97
C TYR A 216 -0.48 -8.12 -18.86
N PHE A 217 -0.12 -7.35 -17.83
CA PHE A 217 -1.06 -6.95 -16.78
C PHE A 217 -2.17 -6.04 -17.32
N GLU A 218 -1.83 -5.12 -18.22
CA GLU A 218 -2.79 -4.24 -18.89
C GLU A 218 -3.77 -5.06 -19.73
N LEU A 219 -3.27 -6.02 -20.51
CA LEU A 219 -4.10 -6.91 -21.31
C LEU A 219 -5.04 -7.74 -20.43
N LEU A 220 -4.52 -8.41 -19.38
CA LEU A 220 -5.35 -9.18 -18.44
C LEU A 220 -6.44 -8.33 -17.78
N SER A 221 -6.12 -7.08 -17.46
CA SER A 221 -7.06 -6.15 -16.82
C SER A 221 -8.13 -5.63 -17.78
N ASN A 222 -7.81 -5.55 -19.08
CA ASN A 222 -8.69 -5.08 -20.13
C ASN A 222 -9.48 -6.20 -20.82
N LEU A 223 -9.30 -7.47 -20.41
CA LEU A 223 -10.09 -8.58 -20.94
C LEU A 223 -11.57 -8.35 -20.65
N THR A 224 -12.39 -8.52 -21.67
CA THR A 224 -13.85 -8.41 -21.59
C THR A 224 -14.50 -9.78 -21.71
N VAL A 225 -15.80 -9.87 -21.37
CA VAL A 225 -16.57 -11.10 -21.56
C VAL A 225 -16.62 -11.52 -23.04
N ILE A 226 -16.58 -10.55 -23.96
CA ILE A 226 -16.55 -10.80 -25.41
C ILE A 226 -15.24 -11.53 -25.80
N ASP A 227 -14.11 -11.15 -25.20
CA ASP A 227 -12.83 -11.83 -25.41
C ASP A 227 -12.83 -13.27 -24.90
N TYR A 228 -13.68 -13.58 -23.91
CA TYR A 228 -13.82 -14.92 -23.35
C TYR A 228 -14.70 -15.83 -24.21
N ILE A 229 -15.83 -15.30 -24.70
CA ILE A 229 -16.78 -16.03 -25.56
C ILE A 229 -16.18 -16.29 -26.95
N LEU A 230 -15.30 -15.38 -27.42
CA LEU A 230 -14.64 -15.40 -28.74
C LEU A 230 -15.55 -15.08 -29.94
N ASP A 231 -16.83 -14.82 -29.70
CA ASP A 231 -17.80 -14.38 -30.70
C ASP A 231 -18.12 -12.88 -30.50
N GLU A 232 -17.88 -12.07 -31.53
CA GLU A 232 -18.16 -10.62 -31.53
C GLU A 232 -19.65 -10.31 -31.66
N HIS A 233 -20.44 -11.25 -32.17
CA HIS A 233 -21.87 -11.08 -32.41
C HIS A 233 -22.73 -11.72 -31.32
N ALA A 234 -22.17 -12.62 -30.51
CA ALA A 234 -22.89 -13.20 -29.39
C ALA A 234 -23.11 -12.17 -28.27
N THR A 235 -24.36 -12.00 -27.86
CA THR A 235 -24.68 -11.29 -26.63
C THR A 235 -24.27 -12.16 -25.44
N PRO A 236 -23.41 -11.68 -24.53
CA PRO A 236 -22.93 -12.48 -23.40
C PRO A 236 -24.10 -12.93 -22.52
N THR A 237 -24.22 -14.23 -22.28
CA THR A 237 -25.24 -14.76 -21.37
C THR A 237 -24.82 -14.49 -19.91
N PRO A 238 -25.76 -14.44 -18.95
CA PRO A 238 -25.42 -14.30 -17.54
C PRO A 238 -24.45 -15.41 -17.05
N VAL A 239 -24.53 -16.60 -17.63
CA VAL A 239 -23.63 -17.72 -17.33
C VAL A 239 -22.21 -17.43 -17.83
N ASP A 240 -22.05 -16.84 -19.01
CA ASP A 240 -20.74 -16.46 -19.54
C ASP A 240 -20.08 -15.37 -18.72
N ILE A 241 -20.88 -14.39 -18.25
CA ILE A 241 -20.40 -13.33 -17.35
C ILE A 241 -19.90 -13.94 -16.04
N ASP A 242 -20.69 -14.83 -15.42
CA ASP A 242 -20.31 -15.51 -14.19
C ASP A 242 -19.06 -16.39 -14.37
N CYS A 243 -18.96 -17.14 -15.47
CA CYS A 243 -17.80 -17.97 -15.80
C CYS A 243 -16.55 -17.12 -16.03
N PHE A 244 -16.66 -16.03 -16.79
CA PHE A 244 -15.58 -15.09 -17.01
C PHE A 244 -15.10 -14.46 -15.70
N SER A 245 -16.02 -13.95 -14.88
CA SER A 245 -15.70 -13.37 -13.58
C SER A 245 -15.00 -14.37 -12.66
N ARG A 246 -15.43 -15.64 -12.64
CA ARG A 246 -14.75 -16.70 -11.87
C ARG A 246 -13.35 -16.99 -12.40
N SER A 247 -13.18 -17.13 -13.71
CA SER A 247 -11.85 -17.36 -14.30
C SER A 247 -10.91 -16.17 -14.05
N GLN A 248 -11.41 -14.94 -14.17
CA GLN A 248 -10.65 -13.73 -13.87
C GLN A 248 -10.27 -13.66 -12.38
N GLU A 249 -11.21 -13.99 -11.48
CA GLU A 249 -10.97 -14.09 -10.05
C GLU A 249 -9.87 -15.10 -9.71
N GLU A 250 -9.90 -16.29 -10.34
CA GLU A 250 -8.88 -17.32 -10.15
C GLU A 250 -7.49 -16.82 -10.58
N VAL A 251 -7.38 -16.19 -11.76
CA VAL A 251 -6.13 -15.57 -12.23
C VAL A 251 -5.65 -14.51 -11.25
N PHE A 252 -6.55 -13.65 -10.75
CA PHE A 252 -6.21 -12.56 -9.85
C PHE A 252 -5.75 -13.08 -8.49
N SER A 253 -6.43 -14.11 -7.95
CA SER A 253 -6.04 -14.81 -6.74
C SER A 253 -4.66 -15.46 -6.87
N GLU A 254 -4.39 -16.07 -8.02
CA GLU A 254 -3.08 -16.65 -8.30
C GLU A 254 -1.97 -15.60 -8.40
N MET A 255 -2.25 -14.44 -8.99
CA MET A 255 -1.32 -13.30 -9.00
C MET A 255 -1.08 -12.74 -7.60
N GLU A 256 -2.10 -12.69 -6.74
CA GLU A 256 -1.93 -12.29 -5.34
C GLU A 256 -1.01 -13.25 -4.57
N ASN A 257 -1.07 -14.55 -4.91
CA ASN A 257 -0.25 -15.58 -4.30
C ASN A 257 1.20 -15.59 -4.79
N LEU A 258 1.54 -14.81 -5.83
CA LEU A 258 2.93 -14.66 -6.29
C LEU A 258 3.77 -13.94 -5.23
N LYS A 259 4.60 -14.73 -4.55
CA LYS A 259 5.65 -14.20 -3.68
C LYS A 259 6.56 -13.30 -4.52
N TYR A 260 6.91 -12.15 -3.96
CA TYR A 260 7.80 -11.15 -4.57
C TYR A 260 7.25 -10.34 -5.75
N LEU A 261 5.97 -10.49 -6.13
CA LEU A 261 5.38 -9.64 -7.16
C LEU A 261 5.52 -8.13 -6.82
N ILE A 262 5.17 -7.75 -5.59
CA ILE A 262 5.24 -6.36 -5.14
C ILE A 262 6.69 -5.82 -5.10
N PRO A 263 7.66 -6.51 -4.46
CA PRO A 263 9.08 -6.14 -4.57
C PRO A 263 9.58 -5.99 -6.01
N ALA A 264 9.21 -6.92 -6.90
CA ALA A 264 9.59 -6.88 -8.31
C ALA A 264 9.02 -5.65 -9.03
N MET A 265 7.78 -5.24 -8.72
CA MET A 265 7.21 -4.00 -9.28
C MET A 265 8.00 -2.75 -8.89
N ILE A 266 8.72 -2.72 -7.76
CA ILE A 266 9.55 -1.54 -7.41
C ILE A 266 10.78 -1.43 -8.33
N SER A 267 11.23 -2.53 -8.92
CA SER A 267 12.39 -2.53 -9.82
C SER A 267 12.05 -1.98 -11.22
N LEU A 268 10.77 -1.83 -11.54
CA LEU A 268 10.29 -1.18 -12.77
C LEU A 268 10.71 0.29 -12.83
N THR A 269 10.81 0.84 -14.04
CA THR A 269 10.99 2.28 -14.23
C THR A 269 9.77 3.07 -13.73
N ASN A 270 9.94 4.35 -13.40
CA ASN A 270 8.84 5.19 -12.88
C ASN A 270 7.62 5.23 -13.82
N CYS A 271 7.83 5.19 -15.14
CA CYS A 271 6.76 5.18 -16.14
C CYS A 271 6.01 3.84 -16.11
N GLU A 272 6.73 2.73 -16.07
CA GLU A 272 6.15 1.39 -16.04
C GLU A 272 5.45 1.12 -14.69
N GLN A 273 5.95 1.65 -13.57
CA GLN A 273 5.26 1.60 -12.28
C GLN A 273 3.93 2.35 -12.30
N GLU A 274 3.90 3.53 -12.93
CA GLU A 274 2.67 4.31 -13.09
C GLU A 274 1.66 3.59 -13.99
N ARG A 275 2.13 2.90 -15.03
CA ARG A 275 1.29 2.13 -15.97
C ARG A 275 0.78 0.82 -15.36
N VAL A 276 1.61 0.09 -14.61
CA VAL A 276 1.20 -1.17 -13.96
C VAL A 276 0.22 -0.91 -12.82
N ALA A 277 0.37 0.20 -12.09
CA ALA A 277 -0.45 0.50 -10.92
C ALA A 277 -1.91 0.88 -11.24
N ILE A 278 -2.21 1.25 -12.50
CA ILE A 278 -3.59 1.52 -12.94
C ILE A 278 -4.32 0.26 -13.41
N THR A 279 -3.62 -0.87 -13.56
CA THR A 279 -4.23 -2.12 -13.99
C THR A 279 -5.12 -2.70 -12.87
N SER A 280 -6.32 -3.15 -13.20
CA SER A 280 -7.31 -3.62 -12.20
C SER A 280 -6.79 -4.80 -11.39
N ILE A 281 -6.00 -5.68 -12.01
CA ILE A 281 -5.36 -6.82 -11.33
C ILE A 281 -4.40 -6.37 -10.23
N ILE A 282 -3.56 -5.37 -10.50
CA ILE A 282 -2.57 -4.87 -9.54
C ILE A 282 -3.23 -4.00 -8.47
N GLN A 283 -4.24 -3.19 -8.85
CA GLN A 283 -5.03 -2.45 -7.87
C GLN A 283 -5.63 -3.40 -6.83
N ARG A 284 -6.22 -4.51 -7.27
CA ARG A 284 -6.75 -5.54 -6.38
C ARG A 284 -5.68 -6.19 -5.51
N VAL A 285 -4.52 -6.56 -6.09
CA VAL A 285 -3.40 -7.12 -5.32
C VAL A 285 -2.92 -6.14 -4.25
N LEU A 286 -2.86 -4.84 -4.56
CA LEU A 286 -2.48 -3.79 -3.62
C LEU A 286 -3.56 -3.55 -2.55
N ASP A 287 -4.84 -3.57 -2.91
CA ASP A 287 -5.98 -3.48 -1.98
C ASP A 287 -5.93 -4.64 -0.98
N ASN A 288 -5.86 -5.87 -1.47
CA ASN A 288 -5.78 -7.06 -0.63
C ASN A 288 -4.53 -7.05 0.25
N ALA A 289 -3.40 -6.53 -0.24
CA ALA A 289 -2.19 -6.41 0.55
C ALA A 289 -2.26 -5.30 1.63
N MET A 290 -2.98 -4.20 1.37
CA MET A 290 -3.21 -3.12 2.34
C MET A 290 -4.25 -3.50 3.40
N VAL A 291 -5.27 -4.27 3.03
CA VAL A 291 -6.34 -4.73 3.95
C VAL A 291 -5.86 -5.82 4.91
N ARG A 292 -4.66 -6.38 4.71
CA ARG A 292 -4.10 -7.38 5.64
C ARG A 292 -4.03 -6.80 7.06
N PRO A 293 -4.43 -7.54 8.10
CA PRO A 293 -4.45 -7.05 9.48
C PRO A 293 -3.12 -6.45 9.95
N PHE A 294 -2.00 -7.01 9.48
CA PHE A 294 -0.66 -6.50 9.78
C PHE A 294 -0.42 -5.10 9.20
N SER A 295 -0.80 -4.88 7.94
CA SER A 295 -0.67 -3.60 7.25
C SER A 295 -1.53 -2.53 7.92
N ILE A 296 -2.80 -2.84 8.19
CA ILE A 296 -3.74 -1.94 8.88
C ILE A 296 -3.20 -1.57 10.25
N ALA A 297 -2.73 -2.56 11.03
CA ALA A 297 -2.23 -2.30 12.37
C ALA A 297 -0.98 -1.42 12.40
N ILE A 298 -0.06 -1.60 11.45
CA ILE A 298 1.11 -0.71 11.34
C ILE A 298 0.66 0.71 11.00
N LEU A 299 -0.24 0.87 10.02
CA LEU A 299 -0.75 2.19 9.65
C LEU A 299 -1.47 2.87 10.82
N PHE A 300 -2.24 2.11 11.60
CA PHE A 300 -2.89 2.62 12.79
C PHE A 300 -1.88 3.03 13.88
N CYS A 301 -0.87 2.21 14.14
CA CYS A 301 0.21 2.55 15.07
C CYS A 301 0.98 3.81 14.61
N ASP A 302 1.31 3.89 13.32
CA ASP A 302 1.98 5.05 12.71
C ASP A 302 1.15 6.32 12.94
N LEU A 303 -0.17 6.28 12.69
CA LEU A 303 -1.08 7.42 12.95
C LEU A 303 -1.13 7.79 14.43
N PHE A 304 -1.29 6.80 15.31
CA PHE A 304 -1.42 7.01 16.74
C PHE A 304 -0.17 7.66 17.34
N PHE A 305 1.02 7.11 17.03
CA PHE A 305 2.29 7.70 17.47
C PHE A 305 2.55 9.04 16.82
N HIS A 306 2.04 9.29 15.61
CA HIS A 306 2.14 10.63 15.00
C HIS A 306 1.35 11.67 15.79
N ILE A 307 0.10 11.36 16.17
CA ILE A 307 -0.72 12.25 17.00
C ILE A 307 -0.03 12.51 18.33
N PHE A 308 0.53 11.49 18.97
CA PHE A 308 1.28 11.64 20.22
C PHE A 308 2.56 12.46 20.07
N LEU A 309 3.26 12.32 18.94
CA LEU A 309 4.42 13.13 18.63
C LEU A 309 4.03 14.62 18.52
N VAL A 310 2.97 14.94 17.79
CA VAL A 310 2.50 16.33 17.61
C VAL A 310 1.97 16.91 18.91
N VAL A 311 1.09 16.20 19.62
CA VAL A 311 0.51 16.68 20.88
C VAL A 311 1.60 16.84 21.95
N GLY A 312 2.46 15.83 22.12
CA GLY A 312 3.58 15.89 23.07
C GLY A 312 4.52 17.06 22.77
N TRP A 313 4.81 17.30 21.48
CA TRP A 313 5.58 18.45 21.04
C TRP A 313 4.93 19.79 21.41
N LEU A 314 3.62 19.96 21.15
CA LEU A 314 2.91 21.20 21.46
C LEU A 314 2.95 21.54 22.96
N PHE A 315 2.82 20.55 23.84
CA PHE A 315 2.95 20.76 25.29
C PHE A 315 4.37 21.16 25.68
N VAL A 316 5.37 20.51 25.11
CA VAL A 316 6.78 20.87 25.33
C VAL A 316 7.07 22.29 24.84
N LEU A 317 6.58 22.66 23.66
CA LEU A 317 6.76 23.98 23.08
C LEU A 317 6.09 25.07 23.93
N ASN A 318 4.85 24.84 24.38
CA ASN A 318 4.14 25.79 25.24
C ASN A 318 4.90 26.05 26.55
N ARG A 319 5.46 24.99 27.15
CA ARG A 319 6.35 25.13 28.30
C ARG A 319 7.57 25.99 27.97
N PHE A 320 8.23 25.74 26.84
CA PHE A 320 9.37 26.56 26.43
C PHE A 320 8.95 28.03 26.32
N ILE A 321 7.82 28.34 25.70
CA ILE A 321 7.35 29.73 25.57
C ILE A 321 7.09 30.35 26.94
N ASN A 322 6.40 29.65 27.86
CA ASN A 322 6.11 30.19 29.18
C ASN A 322 7.38 30.47 29.99
N VAL A 323 8.35 29.56 29.97
CA VAL A 323 9.65 29.77 30.62
C VAL A 323 10.37 30.98 30.01
N ALA A 324 10.14 31.28 28.73
CA ALA A 324 10.82 32.38 28.02
C ALA A 324 10.29 33.72 28.47
N VAL A 325 8.96 33.78 28.57
CA VAL A 325 8.22 34.95 29.03
C VAL A 325 8.53 35.21 30.50
N ASP A 326 8.53 34.16 31.34
CA ASP A 326 8.80 34.29 32.78
C ASP A 326 10.27 34.64 33.07
N SER A 327 11.21 34.13 32.28
CA SER A 327 12.65 34.44 32.43
C SER A 327 12.94 35.95 32.29
N ASN A 328 12.10 36.69 31.58
CA ASN A 328 12.27 38.14 31.43
C ASN A 328 11.79 38.92 32.67
N ASN A 329 11.02 38.30 33.57
CA ASN A 329 10.30 38.99 34.66
C ASN A 329 10.88 38.78 36.08
N ASN A 330 12.04 38.09 36.27
CA ASN A 330 12.69 37.73 37.57
C ASN A 330 11.88 36.75 38.47
N THR A 331 12.41 35.84 39.30
CA THR A 331 13.66 35.04 39.40
C THR A 331 13.33 33.57 39.73
N ASP A 332 12.06 33.21 39.88
CA ASP A 332 11.65 31.87 40.30
C ASP A 332 11.16 31.07 39.11
N LEU A 333 12.00 30.15 38.64
CA LEU A 333 11.63 29.22 37.58
C LEU A 333 10.42 28.38 38.05
N PRO A 334 9.30 28.37 37.30
CA PRO A 334 8.14 27.59 37.69
C PRO A 334 8.51 26.11 37.82
N GLU A 335 8.11 25.48 38.94
CA GLU A 335 8.33 24.06 39.17
C GLU A 335 7.75 23.25 38.00
N VAL A 336 8.54 22.33 37.46
CA VAL A 336 8.12 21.37 36.43
C VAL A 336 6.90 20.58 36.92
N THR A 337 5.75 20.78 36.29
CA THR A 337 4.55 19.99 36.60
C THR A 337 4.71 18.55 36.10
N THR A 338 4.12 17.58 36.81
CA THR A 338 4.11 16.16 36.41
C THR A 338 3.56 15.96 34.99
N ILE A 339 2.58 16.78 34.59
CA ILE A 339 1.92 16.70 33.28
C ILE A 339 2.93 16.98 32.15
N GLU A 340 3.77 17.99 32.30
CA GLU A 340 4.76 18.34 31.27
C GLU A 340 5.83 17.26 31.11
N ARG A 341 6.23 16.60 32.20
CA ARG A 341 7.15 15.45 32.14
C ARG A 341 6.52 14.28 31.39
N PHE A 342 5.23 14.04 31.62
CA PHE A 342 4.48 12.99 30.92
C PHE A 342 4.42 13.25 29.41
N PHE A 343 4.08 14.47 28.98
CA PHE A 343 4.05 14.79 27.55
C PHE A 343 5.42 14.81 26.89
N ALA A 344 6.46 15.25 27.61
CA ALA A 344 7.84 15.13 27.14
C ALA A 344 8.22 13.66 26.93
N ALA A 345 7.88 12.78 27.87
CA ALA A 345 8.12 11.34 27.72
C ALA A 345 7.34 10.74 26.53
N MET A 346 6.07 11.15 26.32
CA MET A 346 5.29 10.73 25.14
C MET A 346 5.93 11.17 23.83
N PHE A 347 6.43 12.42 23.78
CA PHE A 347 7.16 12.95 22.62
C PHE A 347 8.43 12.15 22.35
N SER A 348 9.23 11.85 23.39
CA SER A 348 10.43 11.03 23.27
C SER A 348 10.13 9.62 22.77
N ILE A 349 9.14 8.93 23.36
CA ILE A 349 8.74 7.57 22.96
C ILE A 349 8.29 7.55 21.50
N SER A 350 7.50 8.54 21.08
CA SER A 350 6.99 8.64 19.71
C SER A 350 8.11 8.95 18.71
N ALA A 351 9.06 9.82 19.07
CA ALA A 351 10.21 10.13 18.22
C ALA A 351 11.10 8.89 18.00
N LEU A 352 11.29 8.08 19.05
CA LEU A 352 12.02 6.82 18.96
C LEU A 352 11.30 5.78 18.12
N TYR A 353 9.97 5.69 18.26
CA TYR A 353 9.16 4.83 17.41
C TYR A 353 9.35 5.17 15.92
N PHE A 354 9.36 6.46 15.57
CA PHE A 354 9.61 6.85 14.18
C PHE A 354 11.06 6.66 13.74
N LEU A 355 12.05 6.88 14.62
CA LEU A 355 13.44 6.53 14.33
C LEU A 355 13.56 5.05 13.98
N TRP A 356 12.96 4.21 14.81
CA TRP A 356 12.91 2.78 14.62
C TRP A 356 12.23 2.38 13.31
N ARG A 357 11.07 2.99 13.03
CA ARG A 357 10.31 2.79 11.81
C ARG A 357 11.12 3.17 10.57
N LEU A 358 11.88 4.27 10.64
CA LEU A 358 12.76 4.77 9.58
C LEU A 358 13.94 3.82 9.35
N VAL A 359 14.59 3.37 10.41
CA VAL A 359 15.70 2.39 10.33
C VAL A 359 15.20 1.10 9.68
N GLY A 360 14.03 0.60 10.08
CA GLY A 360 13.41 -0.58 9.47
C GLY A 360 13.11 -0.39 7.97
N GLU A 361 12.64 0.80 7.58
CA GLU A 361 12.42 1.14 6.17
C GLU A 361 13.74 1.16 5.37
N ILE A 362 14.77 1.82 5.90
CA ILE A 362 16.09 1.89 5.27
C ILE A 362 16.66 0.48 5.07
N PHE A 363 16.65 -0.36 6.11
CA PHE A 363 17.11 -1.75 5.98
C PHE A 363 16.28 -2.54 4.97
N SER A 364 14.96 -2.40 4.99
CA SER A 364 14.07 -3.14 4.09
C SER A 364 14.31 -2.79 2.61
N THR A 365 14.54 -1.51 2.31
CA THR A 365 14.80 -1.02 0.95
C THR A 365 16.22 -1.35 0.49
N LEU A 366 17.22 -1.26 1.39
CA LEU A 366 18.59 -1.69 1.12
C LEU A 366 18.69 -3.18 0.80
N ILE A 367 17.96 -4.04 1.53
CA ILE A 367 17.91 -5.49 1.29
C ILE A 367 17.25 -5.78 -0.06
N THR A 368 16.25 -5.00 -0.46
CA THR A 368 15.55 -5.20 -1.73
C THR A 368 16.42 -4.80 -2.92
N SER A 369 16.94 -3.57 -2.95
CA SER A 369 17.84 -3.10 -4.01
C SER A 369 18.49 -1.75 -3.67
N ARG A 370 19.81 -1.64 -3.89
CA ARG A 370 20.56 -0.38 -3.71
C ARG A 370 20.05 0.74 -4.62
N ARG A 371 19.62 0.43 -5.85
CA ARG A 371 19.08 1.43 -6.79
C ARG A 371 17.76 2.00 -6.26
N VAL A 372 16.88 1.13 -5.79
CA VAL A 372 15.58 1.51 -5.21
C VAL A 372 15.77 2.37 -3.96
N PHE A 373 16.73 2.00 -3.11
CA PHE A 373 17.10 2.79 -1.94
C PHE A 373 17.46 4.23 -2.30
N TRP A 374 18.40 4.45 -3.23
CA TRP A 374 18.81 5.80 -3.63
C TRP A 374 17.69 6.59 -4.32
N ALA A 375 16.88 5.93 -5.13
CA ALA A 375 15.72 6.56 -5.75
C ALA A 375 14.67 7.01 -4.70
N ASN A 376 14.43 6.19 -3.67
CA ASN A 376 13.51 6.52 -2.58
C ASN A 376 14.10 7.59 -1.64
N PHE A 377 15.40 7.53 -1.35
CA PHE A 377 16.08 8.49 -0.47
C PHE A 377 16.26 9.87 -1.13
N GLY A 378 16.44 9.90 -2.45
CA GLY A 378 16.47 11.14 -3.24
C GLY A 378 15.11 11.82 -3.39
N ASN A 379 14.01 11.18 -2.97
CA ASN A 379 12.69 11.79 -3.00
C ASN A 379 12.57 12.85 -1.89
N PHE A 380 12.22 14.07 -2.27
CA PHE A 380 12.04 15.21 -1.36
C PHE A 380 11.15 14.88 -0.15
N LEU A 381 10.07 14.11 -0.35
CA LEU A 381 9.17 13.75 0.75
C LEU A 381 9.84 12.86 1.80
N THR A 382 10.68 11.92 1.36
CA THR A 382 11.44 11.05 2.26
C THR A 382 12.47 11.87 3.02
N MET A 383 13.10 12.86 2.37
CA MET A 383 14.03 13.77 3.04
C MET A 383 13.34 14.59 4.15
N VAL A 384 12.15 15.14 3.87
CA VAL A 384 11.34 15.85 4.88
C VAL A 384 11.06 14.96 6.09
N ASP A 385 10.67 13.70 5.86
CA ASP A 385 10.40 12.75 6.94
C ASP A 385 11.64 12.45 7.78
N VAL A 386 12.78 12.18 7.13
CA VAL A 386 14.07 11.95 7.80
C VAL A 386 14.51 13.17 8.61
N ILE A 387 14.41 14.36 8.05
CA ILE A 387 14.79 15.62 8.71
C ILE A 387 13.88 15.89 9.91
N ALA A 388 12.57 15.70 9.76
CA ALA A 388 11.61 15.88 10.86
C ALA A 388 11.91 14.94 12.05
N ILE A 389 12.23 13.66 11.76
CA ILE A 389 12.60 12.69 12.80
C ILE A 389 13.94 13.07 13.43
N ALA A 390 14.94 13.41 12.63
CA ALA A 390 16.26 13.79 13.13
C ALA A 390 16.16 15.02 14.07
N TRP A 391 15.43 16.06 13.67
CA TRP A 391 15.20 17.23 14.52
C TRP A 391 14.39 16.91 15.78
N ALA A 392 13.36 16.09 15.69
CA ALA A 392 12.61 15.66 16.87
C ALA A 392 13.53 14.96 17.89
N ILE A 393 14.47 14.13 17.43
CA ILE A 393 15.46 13.48 18.29
C ILE A 393 16.46 14.48 18.87
N THR A 394 17.01 15.39 18.06
CA THR A 394 17.93 16.43 18.53
C THR A 394 17.28 17.28 19.62
N VAL A 395 16.02 17.67 19.42
CA VAL A 395 15.26 18.44 20.43
C VAL A 395 14.98 17.60 21.67
N ASN A 396 14.71 16.29 21.54
CA ASN A 396 14.63 15.39 22.68
C ASN A 396 15.94 15.36 23.48
N PHE A 397 17.10 15.26 22.84
CA PHE A 397 18.40 15.32 23.52
C PHE A 397 18.60 16.66 24.25
N VAL A 398 18.21 17.77 23.62
CA VAL A 398 18.25 19.11 24.23
C VAL A 398 17.37 19.21 25.47
N ILE A 399 16.14 18.70 25.41
CA ILE A 399 15.21 18.67 26.56
C ILE A 399 15.80 17.84 27.70
N VAL A 400 16.43 16.73 27.33
CA VAL A 400 17.03 15.75 28.23
C VAL A 400 18.24 16.32 28.98
N ASP A 401 19.09 17.12 28.33
CA ASP A 401 20.28 17.73 28.95
C ASP A 401 19.99 18.96 29.83
N GLY A 402 18.72 19.37 29.91
CA GLY A 402 18.23 20.38 30.82
C GLY A 402 17.94 21.72 30.14
N PHE A 403 16.71 22.20 30.35
CA PHE A 403 16.15 23.41 29.72
C PHE A 403 17.00 24.68 29.86
N GLN A 404 17.78 24.81 30.94
CA GLN A 404 18.49 26.05 31.26
C GLN A 404 19.63 26.40 30.29
N ARG A 405 20.27 25.41 29.64
CA ARG A 405 21.47 25.68 28.81
C ARG A 405 21.16 26.12 27.38
N VAL A 406 19.92 25.98 26.92
CA VAL A 406 19.59 26.11 25.48
C VAL A 406 18.69 27.32 25.18
N TYR A 407 18.65 28.28 26.11
CA TYR A 407 17.96 29.55 25.95
C TYR A 407 18.73 30.52 25.04
N SER A 408 18.79 30.18 23.76
CA SER A 408 19.26 31.10 22.72
C SER A 408 18.11 31.39 21.76
N ASN A 409 18.06 32.61 21.21
CA ASN A 409 17.06 32.99 20.22
C ASN A 409 17.06 32.03 19.01
N ALA A 410 18.21 31.44 18.67
CA ALA A 410 18.34 30.44 17.63
C ALA A 410 17.46 29.19 17.88
N SER A 411 17.28 28.78 19.14
CA SER A 411 16.49 27.60 19.51
C SER A 411 15.02 27.75 19.12
N PHE A 412 14.44 28.95 19.24
CA PHE A 412 13.04 29.19 18.86
C PHE A 412 12.80 29.01 17.35
N HIS A 413 13.75 29.40 16.51
CA HIS A 413 13.66 29.16 15.07
C HIS A 413 13.65 27.66 14.75
N PHE A 414 14.49 26.86 15.43
CA PHE A 414 14.46 25.40 15.27
C PHE A 414 13.14 24.79 15.73
N PHE A 415 12.55 25.29 16.81
CA PHE A 415 11.26 24.80 17.30
C PHE A 415 10.11 25.12 16.33
N ALA A 416 10.10 26.32 15.75
CA ALA A 416 9.13 26.68 14.72
C ALA A 416 9.27 25.78 13.47
N LEU A 417 10.50 25.55 13.00
CA LEU A 417 10.77 24.67 11.87
C LEU A 417 10.39 23.22 12.15
N LEU A 418 10.67 22.71 13.35
CA LEU A 418 10.25 21.37 13.76
C LEU A 418 8.72 21.26 13.76
N THR A 419 8.01 22.28 14.27
CA THR A 419 6.55 22.31 14.25
C THR A 419 6.01 22.17 12.82
N GLY A 420 6.52 22.98 11.90
CA GLY A 420 6.17 22.89 10.48
C GLY A 420 6.50 21.52 9.86
N ALA A 421 7.66 20.95 10.19
CA ALA A 421 8.09 19.64 9.69
C ALA A 421 7.22 18.49 10.20
N LEU A 422 6.76 18.55 11.47
CA LEU A 422 5.85 17.56 12.03
C LEU A 422 4.47 17.59 11.36
N TRP A 423 3.90 18.78 11.14
CA TRP A 423 2.65 18.91 10.40
C TRP A 423 2.77 18.47 8.94
N LEU A 424 3.88 18.80 8.28
CA LEU A 424 4.15 18.33 6.93
C LEU A 424 4.24 16.80 6.90
N LYS A 425 4.92 16.19 7.88
CA LYS A 425 4.96 14.73 8.04
C LYS A 425 3.56 14.11 8.23
N LEU A 426 2.65 14.75 8.98
CA LEU A 426 1.26 14.30 9.08
C LEU A 426 0.57 14.27 7.70
N LEU A 427 0.74 15.32 6.90
CA LEU A 427 0.18 15.39 5.55
C LEU A 427 0.75 14.28 4.65
N LEU A 428 2.05 13.98 4.77
CA LEU A 428 2.70 12.87 4.06
C LEU A 428 2.15 11.50 4.48
N PHE A 429 1.82 11.33 5.75
CA PHE A 429 1.19 10.11 6.24
C PHE A 429 -0.24 9.96 5.71
N LEU A 430 -1.05 11.02 5.79
CA LEU A 430 -2.46 10.98 5.36
C LEU A 430 -2.61 10.70 3.85
N LYS A 431 -1.62 11.07 3.03
CA LYS A 431 -1.51 10.69 1.62
C LYS A 431 -1.56 9.16 1.39
N VAL A 432 -1.12 8.36 2.36
CA VAL A 432 -1.16 6.89 2.22
C VAL A 432 -2.56 6.33 2.51
N VAL A 433 -3.31 7.00 3.39
CA VAL A 433 -4.60 6.51 3.90
C VAL A 433 -5.76 6.93 3.01
N ASN A 434 -5.78 8.17 2.53
CA ASN A 434 -6.91 8.73 1.77
C ASN A 434 -6.50 9.01 0.31
N PRO A 435 -7.13 8.39 -0.70
CA PRO A 435 -6.81 8.60 -2.10
C PRO A 435 -7.02 10.06 -2.56
N THR A 436 -8.06 10.72 -2.07
CA THR A 436 -8.39 12.12 -2.41
C THR A 436 -7.30 13.06 -1.91
N LEU A 437 -6.87 12.86 -0.66
CA LEU A 437 -5.77 13.66 -0.10
C LEU A 437 -4.43 13.31 -0.77
N ALA A 438 -4.23 12.04 -1.14
CA ALA A 438 -3.04 11.62 -1.88
C ALA A 438 -2.91 12.39 -3.20
N THR A 439 -4.01 12.50 -3.94
CA THR A 439 -4.10 13.29 -5.17
C THR A 439 -3.76 14.76 -4.91
N LEU A 440 -4.31 15.37 -3.86
CA LEU A 440 -4.01 16.74 -3.49
C LEU A 440 -2.51 16.95 -3.19
N VAL A 441 -1.91 16.10 -2.35
CA VAL A 441 -0.49 16.21 -1.97
C VAL A 441 0.42 15.96 -3.18
N LEU A 442 0.08 14.99 -4.03
CA LEU A 442 0.81 14.72 -5.27
C LEU A 442 0.70 15.88 -6.26
N ALA A 443 -0.48 16.49 -6.39
CA ALA A 443 -0.70 17.68 -7.20
C ALA A 443 0.12 18.86 -6.71
N PHE A 444 0.13 19.10 -5.40
CA PHE A 444 0.95 20.15 -4.80
C PHE A 444 2.44 20.00 -5.11
N ILE A 445 2.98 18.77 -5.02
CA ILE A 445 4.40 18.53 -5.33
C ILE A 445 4.70 18.77 -6.82
N GLU A 446 3.79 18.39 -7.71
CA GLU A 446 3.98 18.62 -9.14
C GLU A 446 3.90 20.11 -9.48
N ILE A 447 2.95 20.83 -8.86
CA ILE A 447 2.86 22.29 -8.97
C ILE A 447 4.16 22.95 -8.50
N LEU A 448 4.72 22.55 -7.35
CA LEU A 448 5.99 23.11 -6.86
C LEU A 448 7.16 22.89 -7.85
N LYS A 449 7.19 21.76 -8.55
CA LYS A 449 8.22 21.49 -9.56
C LYS A 449 8.07 22.35 -10.80
N ASP A 450 6.84 22.58 -11.25
CA ASP A 450 6.56 23.39 -12.43
C ASP A 450 6.76 24.89 -12.13
N VAL A 451 6.42 25.33 -10.92
CA VAL A 451 6.52 26.72 -10.46
C VAL A 451 7.97 27.14 -10.12
N LYS A 452 8.92 26.21 -9.98
CA LYS A 452 10.32 26.52 -9.58
C LYS A 452 11.00 27.58 -10.46
N CYS A 453 10.78 27.53 -11.78
CA CYS A 453 11.38 28.47 -12.71
C CYS A 453 10.74 29.86 -12.58
N LEU A 454 9.43 29.89 -12.31
CA LEU A 454 8.70 31.12 -12.10
C LEU A 454 9.08 31.76 -10.75
N ILE A 455 9.26 30.99 -9.68
CA ILE A 455 9.80 31.48 -8.40
C ILE A 455 11.20 32.08 -8.59
N LEU A 456 12.05 31.46 -9.41
CA LEU A 456 13.38 32.01 -9.71
C LEU A 456 13.28 33.38 -10.40
N ILE A 457 12.41 33.50 -11.41
CA ILE A 457 12.17 34.79 -12.10
C ILE A 457 11.59 35.81 -11.11
N LEU A 458 10.62 35.41 -10.29
CA LEU A 458 10.01 36.25 -9.26
C LEU A 458 11.07 36.75 -8.26
N ALA A 459 11.98 35.88 -7.82
CA ALA A 459 13.07 36.25 -6.92
C ALA A 459 14.02 37.27 -7.56
N ILE A 460 14.40 37.08 -8.84
CA ILE A 460 15.24 38.04 -9.58
C ILE A 460 14.54 39.41 -9.66
N VAL A 461 13.26 39.43 -10.00
CA VAL A 461 12.45 40.66 -10.09
C VAL A 461 12.33 41.34 -8.72
N THR A 462 12.07 40.55 -7.67
CA THR A 462 12.00 41.04 -6.28
C THR A 462 13.31 41.69 -5.86
N PHE A 463 14.45 41.04 -6.11
CA PHE A 463 15.76 41.60 -5.78
C PHE A 463 16.08 42.84 -6.60
N ALA A 464 15.76 42.86 -7.89
CA ALA A 464 15.98 44.01 -8.75
C ALA A 464 15.20 45.25 -8.27
N PHE A 465 13.90 45.10 -7.98
CA PHE A 465 13.10 46.21 -7.48
C PHE A 465 13.50 46.62 -6.06
N ALA A 466 13.77 45.66 -5.17
CA ALA A 466 14.23 45.97 -3.82
C ALA A 466 15.53 46.79 -3.84
N ASP A 467 16.49 46.45 -4.71
CA ASP A 467 17.72 47.22 -4.89
C ASP A 467 17.46 48.63 -5.45
N MET A 468 16.52 48.77 -6.40
CA MET A 468 16.12 50.09 -6.93
C MET A 468 15.50 50.98 -5.85
N PHE A 469 14.58 50.44 -5.04
CA PHE A 469 13.95 51.18 -3.95
C PHE A 469 14.94 51.50 -2.83
N TYR A 470 15.79 50.54 -2.45
CA TYR A 470 16.85 50.76 -1.48
C TYR A 470 17.79 51.88 -1.93
N ALA A 471 18.19 51.93 -3.21
CA ALA A 471 19.05 52.97 -3.74
C ALA A 471 18.38 54.35 -3.72
N ILE A 472 17.12 54.47 -4.15
CA ILE A 472 16.41 55.75 -4.21
C ILE A 472 16.11 56.28 -2.81
N ILE A 473 15.55 55.44 -1.94
CA ILE A 473 15.11 55.86 -0.59
C ILE A 473 16.31 56.20 0.28
N ARG A 474 17.41 55.45 0.19
CA ARG A 474 18.61 55.69 1.02
C ARG A 474 19.34 57.01 0.68
N ILE A 475 19.22 57.51 -0.55
CA ILE A 475 19.81 58.80 -0.93
C ILE A 475 19.06 59.96 -0.25
N ASN A 476 17.77 59.78 0.05
CA ASN A 476 16.97 60.82 0.68
C ASN A 476 17.12 60.76 2.22
N VAL A 477 18.03 61.60 2.72
CA VAL A 477 18.38 61.73 4.15
C VAL A 477 17.17 62.01 5.05
N THR A 478 16.10 62.61 4.50
CA THR A 478 14.89 62.90 5.28
C THR A 478 14.07 61.66 5.62
N ILE A 479 14.19 60.59 4.82
CA ILE A 479 13.41 59.34 4.96
C ILE A 479 14.18 58.32 5.80
N CYS A 480 15.51 58.29 5.68
CA CYS A 480 16.39 57.43 6.47
C CYS A 480 17.31 58.28 7.37
N PRO A 481 16.81 58.81 8.50
CA PRO A 481 17.64 59.54 9.44
C PRO A 481 18.74 58.63 10.01
N VAL A 482 19.98 59.13 10.02
CA VAL A 482 21.17 58.36 10.39
C VAL A 482 21.31 58.18 11.91
N ASP A 483 20.67 59.05 12.72
CA ASP A 483 21.10 59.27 14.10
C ASP A 483 20.02 59.24 15.20
N GLU A 484 18.74 58.97 14.93
CA GLU A 484 17.70 59.09 15.98
C GLU A 484 16.89 57.80 16.18
N ASN A 485 17.17 57.15 17.32
CA ASN A 485 16.48 56.00 17.94
C ASN A 485 16.30 54.73 17.08
N PRO A 486 17.02 53.64 17.38
CA PRO A 486 16.80 52.33 16.73
C PRO A 486 15.40 51.74 16.97
N ASP A 487 14.62 52.34 17.88
CA ASP A 487 13.27 51.90 18.26
C ASP A 487 12.14 52.68 17.56
N GLY A 488 12.46 53.70 16.74
CA GLY A 488 11.46 54.36 15.89
C GLY A 488 11.02 53.45 14.75
N ASP A 489 9.77 53.57 14.31
CA ASP A 489 9.22 52.93 13.10
C ASP A 489 9.98 53.41 11.85
N SER A 490 11.22 52.94 11.71
CA SER A 490 12.09 53.29 10.61
C SER A 490 11.55 52.63 9.35
N ASN A 491 11.54 53.40 8.26
CA ASN A 491 11.09 52.92 6.97
C ASN A 491 11.86 51.61 6.64
N PRO A 492 11.17 50.50 6.37
CA PRO A 492 11.84 49.21 6.23
C PRO A 492 12.83 49.15 5.07
N TYR A 493 12.64 50.02 4.07
CA TYR A 493 13.55 50.17 2.93
C TYR A 493 14.89 50.81 3.30
N CYS A 494 15.06 51.35 4.52
CA CYS A 494 16.36 51.80 5.04
C CYS A 494 17.25 50.63 5.50
N SER A 495 16.69 49.42 5.65
CA SER A 495 17.39 48.23 6.10
C SER A 495 17.43 47.14 5.03
N ARG A 496 18.17 46.04 5.28
CA ARG A 496 18.15 44.84 4.41
C ARG A 496 16.79 44.10 4.44
N LEU A 497 15.85 44.50 5.29
CA LEU A 497 14.49 43.95 5.28
C LEU A 497 13.68 44.42 4.06
N SER A 498 14.19 45.40 3.32
CA SER A 498 13.65 45.87 2.03
C SER A 498 13.31 44.74 1.06
N TYR A 499 14.07 43.65 1.05
CA TYR A 499 13.81 42.49 0.19
C TYR A 499 12.54 41.72 0.58
N LEU A 500 12.26 41.58 1.88
CA LEU A 500 11.05 40.90 2.37
C LEU A 500 9.83 41.77 2.12
N ASP A 501 9.94 43.08 2.33
CA ASP A 501 8.82 43.99 2.07
C ASP A 501 8.54 44.17 0.58
N MET A 502 9.57 44.11 -0.26
CA MET A 502 9.35 44.02 -1.71
C MET A 502 8.62 42.72 -2.09
N PHE A 503 8.95 41.60 -1.45
CA PHE A 503 8.26 40.34 -1.69
C PHE A 503 6.79 40.40 -1.25
N THR A 504 6.48 40.93 -0.07
CA THR A 504 5.09 41.09 0.40
C THR A 504 4.30 42.06 -0.49
N GLN A 505 4.98 43.08 -1.00
CA GLN A 505 4.36 44.04 -1.92
C GLN A 505 4.03 43.43 -3.28
N ILE A 506 4.88 42.55 -3.82
CA ILE A 506 4.57 41.78 -5.04
C ILE A 506 3.40 40.82 -4.81
N LEU A 507 3.20 40.32 -3.58
CA LEU A 507 2.02 39.55 -3.19
C LEU A 507 0.75 40.41 -3.01
N GLY A 508 0.84 41.73 -3.18
CA GLY A 508 -0.29 42.65 -3.15
C GLY A 508 -0.48 43.39 -1.82
N GLN A 509 0.46 43.27 -0.87
CA GLN A 509 0.42 44.05 0.36
C GLN A 509 1.05 45.42 0.13
N PHE A 510 0.22 46.39 -0.24
CA PHE A 510 0.69 47.74 -0.57
C PHE A 510 0.67 48.65 0.65
N ASP A 511 1.85 49.13 1.07
CA ASP A 511 1.96 50.29 1.95
C ASP A 511 2.42 51.52 1.15
N TYR A 512 1.48 52.39 0.82
CA TYR A 512 1.78 53.61 0.06
C TYR A 512 2.55 54.65 0.87
N GLY A 513 2.45 54.62 2.21
CA GLY A 513 3.06 55.62 3.09
C GLY A 513 4.58 55.69 2.92
N SER A 514 5.20 54.54 2.67
CA SER A 514 6.64 54.38 2.49
C SER A 514 7.22 55.05 1.23
N PHE A 515 6.38 55.48 0.27
CA PHE A 515 6.82 56.03 -1.05
C PHE A 515 6.51 57.51 -1.26
N LEU A 516 5.84 58.17 -0.31
CA LEU A 516 5.30 59.52 -0.46
C LEU A 516 6.36 60.65 -0.60
N GLY A 517 7.65 60.35 -0.42
CA GLY A 517 8.72 61.34 -0.45
C GLY A 517 9.35 61.61 -1.82
N GLU A 518 9.25 60.69 -2.78
CA GLU A 518 9.97 60.77 -4.06
C GLU A 518 9.08 60.41 -5.25
N PRO A 519 8.89 61.30 -6.25
CA PRO A 519 8.02 61.03 -7.39
C PRO A 519 8.51 59.84 -8.23
N LEU A 520 9.82 59.60 -8.31
CA LEU A 520 10.39 58.44 -9.00
C LEU A 520 10.00 57.13 -8.31
N SER A 521 9.96 57.12 -6.97
CA SER A 521 9.52 55.95 -6.19
C SER A 521 8.05 55.62 -6.47
N ILE A 522 7.18 56.64 -6.62
CA ILE A 522 5.77 56.44 -6.99
C ILE A 522 5.67 55.80 -8.39
N VAL A 523 6.44 56.27 -9.37
CA VAL A 523 6.45 55.70 -10.73
C VAL A 523 6.94 54.25 -10.71
N LEU A 524 8.04 53.96 -10.01
CA LEU A 524 8.54 52.59 -9.85
C LEU A 524 7.54 51.68 -9.13
N PHE A 525 6.83 52.22 -8.13
CA PHE A 525 5.79 51.48 -7.40
C PHE A 525 4.64 51.09 -8.33
N ILE A 526 4.16 52.02 -9.18
CA ILE A 526 3.14 51.72 -10.19
C ILE A 526 3.63 50.63 -11.15
N PHE A 527 4.87 50.74 -11.65
CA PHE A 527 5.44 49.77 -12.57
C PHE A 527 5.59 48.38 -11.93
N MET A 528 6.10 48.32 -10.70
CA MET A 528 6.23 47.08 -9.94
C MET A 528 4.85 46.47 -9.63
N THR A 529 3.83 47.28 -9.32
CA THR A 529 2.47 46.78 -9.10
C THR A 529 1.89 46.14 -10.36
N ILE A 530 2.05 46.79 -11.53
CA ILE A 530 1.57 46.24 -12.80
C ILE A 530 2.35 44.97 -13.16
N PHE A 531 3.68 44.98 -13.06
CA PHE A 531 4.50 43.86 -13.50
C PHE A 531 4.51 42.70 -12.49
N GLY A 532 4.79 42.99 -11.22
CA GLY A 532 4.81 42.06 -10.09
C GLY A 532 3.43 41.54 -9.73
N ALA A 533 2.57 42.41 -9.21
CA ALA A 533 1.29 41.97 -8.66
C ALA A 533 0.26 41.59 -9.73
N VAL A 534 0.15 42.35 -10.83
CA VAL A 534 -0.86 42.04 -11.86
C VAL A 534 -0.36 40.99 -12.86
N ILE A 535 0.79 41.18 -13.50
CA ILE A 535 1.23 40.26 -14.56
C ILE A 535 1.76 38.94 -13.98
N PHE A 536 2.73 38.97 -13.05
CA PHE A 536 3.32 37.72 -12.54
C PHE A 536 2.34 36.87 -11.73
N LEU A 537 1.49 37.47 -10.89
CA LEU A 537 0.53 36.69 -10.10
C LEU A 537 -0.49 35.98 -11.02
N ASN A 538 -0.96 36.65 -12.08
CA ASN A 538 -1.85 36.04 -13.06
C ASN A 538 -1.15 34.91 -13.86
N ILE A 539 0.12 35.09 -14.22
CA ILE A 539 0.91 34.03 -14.85
C ILE A 539 1.11 32.85 -13.88
N LEU A 540 1.39 33.12 -12.60
CA LEU A 540 1.52 32.09 -11.56
C LEU A 540 0.23 31.28 -11.41
N ILE A 541 -0.92 31.94 -11.33
CA ILE A 541 -2.22 31.28 -11.26
C ILE A 541 -2.45 30.41 -12.51
N ALA A 542 -2.15 30.93 -13.70
CA ALA A 542 -2.31 30.17 -14.94
C ALA A 542 -1.41 28.92 -14.99
N VAL A 543 -0.14 29.04 -14.58
CA VAL A 543 0.80 27.91 -14.49
C VAL A 543 0.31 26.89 -13.47
N VAL A 544 -0.08 27.34 -12.27
CA VAL A 544 -0.61 26.48 -11.21
C VAL A 544 -1.86 25.73 -11.67
N SER A 545 -2.79 26.40 -12.36
CA SER A 545 -4.02 25.79 -12.90
C SER A 545 -3.69 24.70 -13.92
N ASN A 546 -2.82 24.98 -14.90
CA ASN A 546 -2.43 23.99 -15.90
C ASN A 546 -1.68 22.79 -15.28
N SER A 547 -0.80 23.05 -14.32
CA SER A 547 -0.11 22.00 -13.57
C SER A 547 -1.06 21.17 -12.72
N TYR A 548 -2.08 21.80 -12.13
CA TYR A 548 -3.12 21.11 -11.37
C TYR A 548 -3.93 20.17 -12.27
N ASP A 549 -4.39 20.64 -13.43
CA ASP A 549 -5.16 19.82 -14.38
C ASP A 549 -4.34 18.64 -14.91
N LYS A 550 -3.07 18.89 -15.27
CA LYS A 550 -2.12 17.86 -15.67
C LYS A 550 -1.91 16.84 -14.55
N SER A 551 -1.83 17.30 -13.30
CA SER A 551 -1.66 16.40 -12.15
C SER A 551 -2.92 15.62 -11.82
N CYS A 552 -4.12 16.20 -11.96
CA CYS A 552 -5.39 15.49 -11.80
C CYS A 552 -5.48 14.32 -12.77
N ASN A 553 -5.13 14.53 -14.05
CA ASN A 553 -5.07 13.48 -15.06
C ASN A 553 -4.02 12.40 -14.75
N LYS A 554 -2.96 12.76 -14.04
CA LYS A 554 -1.88 11.84 -13.63
C LYS A 554 -2.08 11.24 -12.22
N SER A 555 -3.05 11.73 -11.46
CA SER A 555 -3.17 11.49 -10.02
C SER A 555 -3.37 10.01 -9.69
N THR A 556 -4.22 9.33 -10.44
CA THR A 556 -4.48 7.89 -10.30
C THR A 556 -3.23 7.05 -10.51
N ARG A 557 -2.41 7.39 -11.52
CA ARG A 557 -1.12 6.75 -11.81
C ARG A 557 -0.10 6.98 -10.70
N LEU A 558 0.03 8.24 -10.25
CA LEU A 558 0.95 8.62 -9.18
C LEU A 558 0.55 8.02 -7.83
N PHE A 559 -0.76 7.95 -7.56
CA PHE A 559 -1.31 7.31 -6.38
C PHE A 559 -1.03 5.81 -6.39
N GLY A 560 -1.31 5.13 -7.50
CA GLY A 560 -0.98 3.72 -7.68
C GLY A 560 0.50 3.43 -7.44
N ARG A 561 1.41 4.24 -8.00
CA ARG A 561 2.85 4.13 -7.73
C ARG A 561 3.17 4.28 -6.25
N ALA A 562 2.61 5.29 -5.59
CA ALA A 562 2.81 5.50 -4.14
C ALA A 562 2.34 4.30 -3.32
N ARG A 563 1.21 3.66 -3.70
CA ARG A 563 0.71 2.44 -3.07
C ARG A 563 1.65 1.25 -3.24
N ILE A 564 2.21 1.04 -4.43
CA ILE A 564 3.21 -0.02 -4.67
C ILE A 564 4.37 0.13 -3.69
N PHE A 565 4.94 1.34 -3.58
CA PHE A 565 6.04 1.61 -2.64
C PHE A 565 5.64 1.37 -1.18
N THR A 566 4.48 1.87 -0.75
CA THR A 566 4.00 1.67 0.63
C THR A 566 3.80 0.20 0.95
N VAL A 567 3.08 -0.54 0.09
CA VAL A 567 2.82 -1.97 0.31
C VAL A 567 4.12 -2.74 0.33
N ALA A 568 5.05 -2.43 -0.56
CA ALA A 568 6.35 -3.08 -0.59
C ALA A 568 7.14 -2.85 0.71
N LYS A 569 7.17 -1.61 1.22
CA LYS A 569 7.80 -1.28 2.51
C LYS A 569 7.17 -2.07 3.65
N ILE A 570 5.84 -2.15 3.70
CA ILE A 570 5.11 -2.90 4.73
C ILE A 570 5.41 -4.40 4.63
N ARG A 571 5.43 -4.97 3.41
CA ARG A 571 5.75 -6.40 3.20
C ARG A 571 7.20 -6.75 3.52
N ALA A 572 8.13 -5.87 3.19
CA ALA A 572 9.53 -6.07 3.53
C ALA A 572 9.73 -5.98 5.05
N LEU A 573 9.04 -5.05 5.72
CA LEU A 573 9.00 -4.98 7.19
C LEU A 573 8.34 -6.23 7.80
N GLU A 574 7.24 -6.72 7.22
CA GLU A 574 6.57 -7.97 7.63
C GLU A 574 7.56 -9.14 7.58
N HIS A 575 8.34 -9.25 6.50
CA HIS A 575 9.32 -10.31 6.33
C HIS A 575 10.45 -10.25 7.38
N ILE A 576 10.89 -9.05 7.76
CA ILE A 576 11.89 -8.84 8.83
C ILE A 576 11.32 -9.22 10.19
N ILE A 577 10.08 -8.82 10.48
CA ILE A 577 9.44 -9.03 11.79
C ILE A 577 8.98 -10.48 11.97
N ARG A 578 8.39 -11.07 10.92
CA ARG A 578 7.87 -12.44 10.87
C ARG A 578 8.67 -13.26 9.86
N PRO A 579 9.94 -13.58 10.15
CA PRO A 579 10.69 -14.48 9.28
C PRO A 579 9.94 -15.82 9.22
N LYS A 580 9.56 -16.25 8.02
CA LYS A 580 8.94 -17.57 7.86
C LYS A 580 9.98 -18.63 8.21
N TRP A 581 9.81 -19.28 9.36
CA TRP A 581 10.71 -20.30 9.93
C TRP A 581 10.91 -21.56 9.07
N SER A 582 10.29 -21.63 7.89
CA SER A 582 10.24 -22.80 7.01
C SER A 582 11.55 -23.05 6.25
N ASN A 583 12.39 -22.04 5.99
CA ASN A 583 13.70 -22.26 5.37
C ASN A 583 14.81 -22.30 6.43
N LYS A 584 15.44 -23.47 6.60
CA LYS A 584 16.45 -23.72 7.64
C LYS A 584 17.75 -22.93 7.46
N GLU A 585 18.05 -22.41 6.27
CA GLU A 585 19.38 -21.85 5.93
C GLU A 585 19.62 -20.39 6.37
N TYR A 586 18.59 -19.57 6.59
CA TYR A 586 18.76 -18.13 6.91
C TYR A 586 18.57 -17.79 8.41
N ARG A 587 18.69 -18.78 9.30
CA ARG A 587 18.25 -18.68 10.71
C ARG A 587 19.03 -17.70 11.61
N PRO A 588 20.38 -17.68 11.66
CA PRO A 588 21.07 -16.95 12.73
C PRO A 588 21.13 -15.42 12.59
N PRO A 589 21.51 -14.81 11.45
CA PRO A 589 21.81 -13.37 11.43
C PRO A 589 20.56 -12.51 11.58
N VAL A 590 19.43 -12.90 10.97
CA VAL A 590 18.16 -12.16 11.08
C VAL A 590 17.58 -12.30 12.48
N MET A 591 17.71 -13.47 13.11
CA MET A 591 17.25 -13.70 14.48
C MET A 591 18.08 -12.91 15.49
N VAL A 592 19.41 -12.94 15.36
CA VAL A 592 20.32 -12.15 16.22
C VAL A 592 20.05 -10.65 16.03
N ALA A 593 19.89 -10.19 14.79
CA ALA A 593 19.51 -8.81 14.52
C ALA A 593 18.18 -8.46 15.20
N ASN A 594 17.11 -9.26 15.05
CA ASN A 594 15.81 -8.99 15.65
C ASN A 594 15.86 -9.01 17.20
N ILE A 595 16.62 -9.93 17.81
CA ILE A 595 16.79 -9.99 19.27
C ILE A 595 17.59 -8.77 19.77
N ALA A 596 18.75 -8.48 19.17
CA ALA A 596 19.57 -7.33 19.52
C ALA A 596 18.78 -6.02 19.37
N PHE A 597 18.01 -5.94 18.28
CA PHE A 597 17.11 -4.83 17.98
C PHE A 597 16.06 -4.67 19.09
N ARG A 598 15.34 -5.72 19.50
CA ARG A 598 14.37 -5.67 20.62
C ARG A 598 15.02 -5.27 21.94
N LEU A 599 16.18 -5.82 22.26
CA LEU A 599 16.91 -5.47 23.48
C LEU A 599 17.32 -4.00 23.48
N LEU A 600 17.72 -3.46 22.33
CA LEU A 600 18.04 -2.04 22.18
C LEU A 600 16.80 -1.15 22.39
N THR A 601 15.64 -1.54 21.86
CA THR A 601 14.37 -0.81 22.11
C THR A 601 14.00 -0.82 23.58
N TYR A 602 14.03 -1.98 24.22
CA TYR A 602 13.68 -2.10 25.64
C TYR A 602 14.67 -1.35 26.53
N SER A 603 15.97 -1.39 26.21
CA SER A 603 17.00 -0.63 26.90
C SER A 603 16.76 0.87 26.78
N PHE A 604 16.44 1.36 25.58
CA PHE A 604 16.16 2.79 25.39
C PHE A 604 14.86 3.23 26.10
N LEU A 605 13.80 2.42 26.00
CA LEU A 605 12.54 2.69 26.69
C LEU A 605 12.73 2.70 28.22
N LEU A 606 13.54 1.77 28.75
CA LEU A 606 13.92 1.75 30.15
C LEU A 606 14.73 2.99 30.52
N LEU A 607 15.68 3.41 29.69
CA LEU A 607 16.48 4.61 29.91
C LEU A 607 15.61 5.87 29.94
N ALA A 608 14.68 6.00 28.99
CA ALA A 608 13.72 7.10 28.95
C ALA A 608 12.81 7.09 30.20
N PHE A 609 12.33 5.91 30.60
CA PHE A 609 11.51 5.74 31.79
C PHE A 609 12.28 6.14 33.06
N VAL A 610 13.46 5.59 33.29
CA VAL A 610 14.32 5.87 34.45
C VAL A 610 14.71 7.34 34.52
N ARG A 611 14.93 7.99 33.37
CA ARG A 611 15.34 9.39 33.33
C ARG A 611 14.18 10.37 33.54
N HIS A 612 13.00 10.10 33.00
CA HIS A 612 11.81 10.95 33.23
C HIS A 612 11.19 10.76 34.61
N PHE A 613 11.43 9.59 35.23
CA PHE A 613 11.07 9.29 36.59
C PHE A 613 12.34 9.10 37.44
N PRO A 614 13.07 10.20 37.75
CA PRO A 614 14.05 10.10 38.82
C PRO A 614 13.29 9.58 40.04
N LEU A 615 13.79 8.48 40.65
CA LEU A 615 13.29 7.85 41.87
C LEU A 615 12.72 8.94 42.76
N ILE A 616 11.38 9.02 42.79
CA ILE A 616 10.63 10.09 43.44
C ILE A 616 11.17 10.16 44.86
N GLY A 617 11.93 11.21 45.15
CA GLY A 617 12.39 11.48 46.50
C GLY A 617 11.16 11.51 47.37
N PHE A 618 11.11 10.63 48.36
CA PHE A 618 9.97 10.29 49.23
C PHE A 618 9.47 11.48 50.10
N VAL A 619 9.84 12.71 49.77
CA VAL A 619 9.90 13.86 50.67
C VAL A 619 8.84 14.94 50.36
N GLN A 620 8.09 14.88 49.25
CA GLN A 620 7.05 15.88 48.96
C GLN A 620 5.62 15.31 48.98
N GLY A 621 4.83 15.75 49.98
CA GLY A 621 3.36 15.80 50.06
C GLY A 621 2.51 14.66 49.47
N ARG A 622 1.69 14.00 50.32
CA ARG A 622 0.78 12.87 49.94
C ARG A 622 -0.09 13.10 48.69
N ARG A 623 -0.49 14.35 48.39
CA ARG A 623 -1.31 14.67 47.19
C ARG A 623 -0.52 14.61 45.88
N LYS A 624 0.77 15.01 45.88
CA LYS A 624 1.65 14.95 44.69
C LYS A 624 1.96 13.50 44.33
N LEU A 625 2.21 12.67 45.36
CA LEU A 625 2.44 11.23 45.23
C LEU A 625 1.28 10.46 44.59
N ALA A 626 0.03 10.80 44.91
CA ALA A 626 -1.13 10.12 44.31
C ALA A 626 -1.25 10.39 42.81
N LEU A 627 -1.00 11.62 42.36
CA LEU A 627 -1.03 11.98 40.94
C LEU A 627 0.12 11.35 40.16
N ASP A 628 1.32 11.28 40.76
CA ASP A 628 2.47 10.61 40.15
C ASP A 628 2.20 9.10 40.02
N ILE A 629 1.57 8.46 41.02
CA ILE A 629 1.16 7.05 40.95
C ILE A 629 0.14 6.83 39.82
N ILE A 630 -0.88 7.68 39.69
CA ILE A 630 -1.87 7.56 38.60
C ILE A 630 -1.20 7.72 37.23
N ALA A 631 -0.29 8.68 37.08
CA ALA A 631 0.45 8.88 35.83
C ALA A 631 1.34 7.68 35.49
N ILE A 632 2.03 7.10 36.49
CA ILE A 632 2.83 5.88 36.33
C ILE A 632 1.94 4.70 35.95
N ILE A 633 0.78 4.55 36.59
CA ILE A 633 -0.19 3.49 36.28
C ILE A 633 -0.68 3.65 34.83
N MET A 634 -1.10 4.84 34.42
CA MET A 634 -1.51 5.15 33.05
C MET A 634 -0.40 4.84 32.03
N LEU A 635 0.83 5.28 32.30
CA LEU A 635 1.98 5.03 31.43
C LEU A 635 2.31 3.53 31.37
N SER A 636 2.19 2.82 32.49
CA SER A 636 2.39 1.36 32.55
C SER A 636 1.30 0.60 31.80
N TYR A 637 0.05 1.05 31.83
CA TYR A 637 -1.05 0.47 31.04
C TYR A 637 -0.90 0.76 29.56
N LEU A 638 -0.48 1.98 29.20
CA LEU A 638 -0.14 2.33 27.82
C LEU A 638 1.00 1.45 27.32
N PHE A 639 2.08 1.34 28.10
CA PHE A 639 3.23 0.50 27.77
C PHE A 639 2.86 -0.98 27.66
N PHE A 640 2.08 -1.50 28.60
CA PHE A 640 1.58 -2.87 28.59
C PHE A 640 0.67 -3.11 27.39
N GLY A 641 -0.26 -2.20 27.10
CA GLY A 641 -1.12 -2.24 25.93
C GLY A 641 -0.32 -2.26 24.62
N MET A 642 0.71 -1.40 24.52
CA MET A 642 1.61 -1.37 23.35
C MET A 642 2.48 -2.62 23.25
N ALA A 643 2.99 -3.16 24.37
CA ALA A 643 3.78 -4.39 24.39
C ALA A 643 2.94 -5.62 24.03
N VAL A 644 1.70 -5.67 24.50
CA VAL A 644 0.71 -6.69 24.15
C VAL A 644 0.33 -6.57 22.68
N LEU A 645 0.01 -5.37 22.21
CA LEU A 645 -0.29 -5.10 20.80
C LEU A 645 0.89 -5.49 19.90
N GLY A 646 2.11 -5.05 20.24
CA GLY A 646 3.33 -5.44 19.56
C GLY A 646 3.53 -6.95 19.54
N SER A 647 3.29 -7.63 20.66
CA SER A 647 3.39 -9.09 20.75
C SER A 647 2.34 -9.80 19.88
N PHE A 648 1.10 -9.30 19.83
CA PHE A 648 0.05 -9.80 18.93
C PHE A 648 0.40 -9.56 17.45
N LEU A 649 0.93 -8.38 17.12
CA LEU A 649 1.38 -8.04 15.77
C LEU A 649 2.59 -8.85 15.34
N ILE A 650 3.46 -9.24 16.26
CA ILE A 650 4.64 -10.05 15.96
C ILE A 650 4.26 -11.53 15.83
N THR A 651 3.51 -12.09 16.77
CA THR A 651 3.23 -13.54 16.81
C THR A 651 2.17 -13.97 15.81
N GLY A 652 1.34 -13.05 15.30
CA GLY A 652 0.29 -13.36 14.35
C GLY A 652 -0.89 -14.03 15.02
N TRP A 653 -2.08 -13.47 14.82
CA TRP A 653 -3.31 -13.87 15.51
C TRP A 653 -3.55 -15.39 15.53
N GLY A 654 -3.29 -16.08 14.42
CA GLY A 654 -3.46 -17.53 14.31
C GLY A 654 -2.49 -18.35 15.16
N GLU A 655 -1.26 -17.87 15.36
CA GLU A 655 -0.23 -18.56 16.14
C GLU A 655 -0.35 -18.21 17.63
N SER A 656 -0.69 -16.96 17.95
CA SER A 656 -1.10 -16.56 19.32
C SER A 656 -2.31 -17.36 19.78
N ARG A 657 -3.30 -17.60 18.90
CA ARG A 657 -4.49 -18.44 19.19
C ARG A 657 -4.11 -19.89 19.50
N ARG A 658 -3.14 -20.46 18.77
CA ARG A 658 -2.62 -21.81 19.04
C ARG A 658 -1.86 -21.88 20.36
N LEU A 659 -1.10 -20.84 20.69
CA LEU A 659 -0.32 -20.77 21.94
C LEU A 659 -1.18 -20.51 23.17
N LEU A 660 -2.22 -19.68 23.06
CA LEU A 660 -3.04 -19.27 24.21
C LEU A 660 -4.15 -20.26 24.58
N LYS A 661 -4.51 -21.23 23.72
CA LYS A 661 -5.61 -22.21 23.97
C LYS A 661 -6.89 -21.59 24.58
N LEU A 662 -7.16 -20.31 24.31
CA LEU A 662 -8.34 -19.63 24.84
C LEU A 662 -9.55 -20.05 24.01
N ARG A 663 -10.32 -20.99 24.57
CA ARG A 663 -11.65 -21.38 24.12
C ARG A 663 -12.65 -20.41 24.77
N VAL A 664 -13.49 -19.75 23.96
CA VAL A 664 -14.80 -19.16 24.37
C VAL A 664 -14.81 -17.69 24.87
N ILE A 665 -14.13 -16.74 24.23
CA ILE A 665 -14.55 -15.32 24.36
C ILE A 665 -14.69 -14.69 22.98
N ASN A 666 -15.85 -14.07 22.74
CA ASN A 666 -16.26 -13.48 21.47
C ASN A 666 -15.22 -12.45 20.97
N ASP A 667 -14.74 -12.65 19.75
CA ASP A 667 -13.47 -12.08 19.23
C ASP A 667 -13.50 -10.53 19.12
N ASN A 668 -14.67 -9.93 18.92
CA ASN A 668 -14.82 -8.46 18.86
C ASN A 668 -14.84 -7.82 20.26
N PHE A 669 -15.31 -8.53 21.29
CA PHE A 669 -15.47 -7.96 22.62
C PHE A 669 -14.13 -7.67 23.30
N LEU A 670 -13.15 -8.58 23.19
CA LEU A 670 -11.88 -8.42 23.89
C LEU A 670 -11.05 -7.25 23.31
N VAL A 671 -11.04 -7.11 21.98
CA VAL A 671 -10.34 -6.01 21.31
C VAL A 671 -11.02 -4.69 21.66
N THR A 672 -12.35 -4.58 21.50
CA THR A 672 -13.07 -3.36 21.85
C THR A 672 -12.94 -3.03 23.34
N TRP A 673 -12.94 -4.03 24.23
CA TRP A 673 -12.78 -3.85 25.68
C TRP A 673 -11.38 -3.37 26.07
N LEU A 674 -10.33 -3.93 25.48
CA LEU A 674 -8.94 -3.51 25.70
C LEU A 674 -8.67 -2.08 25.18
N PHE A 675 -9.31 -1.67 24.09
CA PHE A 675 -9.10 -0.35 23.49
C PHE A 675 -9.97 0.76 24.13
N TRP A 676 -11.22 0.48 24.48
CA TRP A 676 -12.16 1.53 24.88
C TRP A 676 -12.07 1.93 26.35
N LYS A 677 -11.74 1.00 27.26
CA LYS A 677 -11.62 1.32 28.68
C LYS A 677 -10.51 2.33 29.00
N PRO A 678 -9.28 2.23 28.45
CA PRO A 678 -8.24 3.22 28.71
C PRO A 678 -8.60 4.60 28.17
N ILE A 679 -9.18 4.68 26.97
CA ILE A 679 -9.57 5.95 26.32
C ILE A 679 -10.68 6.63 27.10
N VAL A 680 -11.75 5.89 27.45
CA VAL A 680 -12.85 6.41 28.27
C VAL A 680 -12.34 6.85 29.65
N PHE A 681 -11.45 6.08 30.27
CA PHE A 681 -10.84 6.46 31.55
C PHE A 681 -10.00 7.74 31.43
N ILE A 682 -9.19 7.89 30.38
CA ILE A 682 -8.41 9.11 30.11
C ILE A 682 -9.34 10.32 29.93
N VAL A 683 -10.38 10.19 29.09
CA VAL A 683 -11.34 11.27 28.83
C VAL A 683 -12.12 11.66 30.10
N CYS A 684 -12.55 10.68 30.89
CA CYS A 684 -13.25 10.95 32.16
C CYS A 684 -12.33 11.63 33.19
N VAL A 685 -11.06 11.23 33.27
CA VAL A 685 -10.09 11.83 34.19
C VAL A 685 -9.69 13.24 33.76
N THR A 686 -9.50 13.50 32.46
CA THR A 686 -9.17 14.84 31.97
C THR A 686 -10.35 15.80 32.08
N LEU A 687 -11.57 15.38 31.76
CA LEU A 687 -12.79 16.18 31.93
C LEU A 687 -13.10 16.45 33.40
N GLY A 688 -12.99 15.44 34.28
CA GLY A 688 -13.18 15.63 35.71
C GLY A 688 -12.17 16.61 36.33
N ARG A 689 -10.94 16.66 35.79
CA ARG A 689 -9.91 17.58 36.23
C ARG A 689 -10.14 19.02 35.75
N HIS A 690 -10.69 19.21 34.55
CA HIS A 690 -11.04 20.55 34.04
C HIS A 690 -12.21 21.19 34.82
N ALA A 691 -13.10 20.36 35.38
CA ALA A 691 -14.16 20.82 36.27
C ALA A 691 -13.64 21.24 37.66
N LEU A 692 -12.55 20.63 38.14
CA LEU A 692 -11.96 20.91 39.46
C LEU A 692 -10.94 22.06 39.45
N PHE A 693 -10.34 22.41 38.31
CA PHE A 693 -9.30 23.44 38.22
C PHE A 693 -9.83 24.86 37.93
N ASN A 694 -11.14 25.03 37.71
CA ASN A 694 -11.75 26.35 37.55
C ASN A 694 -12.26 26.96 38.87
N GLU A 695 -11.96 26.33 40.01
CA GLU A 695 -12.25 26.85 41.36
C GLU A 695 -11.08 27.72 41.84
N GLY A 696 -11.10 28.98 41.41
CA GLY A 696 -10.38 30.06 42.07
C GLY A 696 -11.25 30.68 43.16
N ASP A 697 -10.71 30.67 44.36
CA ASP A 697 -11.02 31.51 45.53
C ASP A 697 -12.07 31.03 46.55
N ASP A 698 -11.59 31.00 47.78
CA ASP A 698 -12.16 30.35 48.96
C ASP A 698 -13.27 31.20 49.59
N ARG A 699 -14.44 30.57 49.80
CA ARG A 699 -15.31 30.71 51.01
C ARG A 699 -16.66 29.98 50.95
N ASP A 700 -16.97 29.26 49.87
CA ASP A 700 -18.31 28.65 49.64
C ASP A 700 -18.27 27.13 49.35
N SER A 701 -17.20 26.43 49.76
CA SER A 701 -16.91 25.04 49.34
C SER A 701 -17.94 23.99 49.80
N ASP A 702 -18.55 24.15 50.97
CA ASP A 702 -19.42 23.11 51.54
C ASP A 702 -20.81 23.03 50.86
N ASN A 703 -21.37 24.16 50.40
CA ASN A 703 -22.67 24.16 49.72
C ASN A 703 -22.56 23.77 48.24
N ARG A 704 -21.38 23.91 47.61
CA ARG A 704 -21.17 23.59 46.18
C ARG A 704 -20.71 22.16 45.93
N ALA A 705 -20.06 21.51 46.90
CA ALA A 705 -19.79 20.06 46.86
C ALA A 705 -21.09 19.22 46.78
N ALA A 706 -22.19 19.73 47.33
CA ALA A 706 -23.52 19.12 47.17
C ALA A 706 -24.06 19.27 45.73
N GLY A 707 -23.79 20.42 45.07
CA GLY A 707 -24.21 20.70 43.70
C GLY A 707 -23.47 19.85 42.65
N THR A 708 -22.15 19.69 42.77
CA THR A 708 -21.37 18.82 41.88
C THR A 708 -21.73 17.34 42.05
N LYS A 709 -22.05 16.91 43.28
CA LYS A 709 -22.56 15.55 43.54
C LYS A 709 -23.92 15.31 42.88
N HIS A 710 -24.80 16.32 42.88
CA HIS A 710 -26.09 16.25 42.18
C HIS A 710 -25.92 16.21 40.65
N ILE A 711 -24.99 16.97 40.09
CA ILE A 711 -24.71 16.95 38.64
C ILE A 711 -24.16 15.58 38.22
N TYR A 712 -23.22 15.02 38.98
CA TYR A 712 -22.69 13.68 38.70
C TYR A 712 -23.76 12.59 38.77
N SER A 713 -24.63 12.61 39.80
CA SER A 713 -25.71 11.62 39.89
C SER A 713 -26.73 11.78 38.77
N THR A 714 -26.98 13.00 38.30
CA THR A 714 -27.89 13.27 37.17
C THR A 714 -27.30 12.76 35.85
N VAL A 715 -26.01 12.99 35.61
CA VAL A 715 -25.33 12.49 34.41
C VAL A 715 -25.24 10.96 34.42
N GLU A 716 -24.93 10.35 35.58
CA GLU A 716 -24.91 8.90 35.73
C GLU A 716 -26.29 8.28 35.49
N HIS A 717 -27.34 8.87 36.06
CA HIS A 717 -28.72 8.42 35.83
C HIS A 717 -29.11 8.50 34.35
N ASN A 718 -28.85 9.63 33.69
CA ASN A 718 -29.17 9.82 32.27
C ASN A 718 -28.37 8.86 31.37
N LEU A 719 -27.11 8.57 31.71
CA LEU A 719 -26.29 7.63 30.96
C LEU A 719 -26.82 6.20 31.10
N VAL A 720 -27.18 5.79 32.32
CA VAL A 720 -27.75 4.47 32.60
C VAL A 720 -29.11 4.31 31.90
N GLU A 721 -29.95 5.34 31.92
CA GLU A 721 -31.23 5.35 31.23
C GLU A 721 -31.05 5.26 29.70
N THR A 722 -30.07 5.99 29.14
CA THR A 722 -29.75 5.91 27.70
C THR A 722 -29.22 4.53 27.32
N ILE A 723 -28.34 3.93 28.13
CA ILE A 723 -27.82 2.57 27.89
C ILE A 723 -28.94 1.54 27.96
N ASN A 724 -29.85 1.65 28.93
CA ASN A 724 -30.99 0.74 29.06
C ASN A 724 -31.98 0.91 27.90
N SER A 725 -32.22 2.16 27.45
CA SER A 725 -33.02 2.45 26.25
C SER A 725 -32.39 1.84 24.99
N LEU A 726 -31.07 1.96 24.83
CA LEU A 726 -30.35 1.36 23.70
C LEU A 726 -30.41 -0.16 23.74
N LYS A 727 -30.24 -0.76 24.92
CA LYS A 727 -30.34 -2.21 25.13
C LYS A 727 -31.72 -2.72 24.74
N ASN A 728 -32.78 -2.05 25.19
CA ASN A 728 -34.16 -2.44 24.85
C ASN A 728 -34.41 -2.33 23.34
N ARG A 729 -33.91 -1.27 22.68
CA ARG A 729 -34.02 -1.13 21.22
C ARG A 729 -33.28 -2.25 20.49
N ILE A 730 -32.10 -2.65 20.96
CA ILE A 730 -31.34 -3.79 20.39
C ILE A 730 -32.14 -5.09 20.56
N GLU A 731 -32.68 -5.35 21.75
CA GLU A 731 -33.52 -6.54 22.00
C GLU A 731 -34.79 -6.56 21.12
N ASP A 732 -35.39 -5.39 20.85
CA ASP A 732 -36.53 -5.26 19.95
C ASP A 732 -36.14 -5.49 18.48
N TYR A 733 -34.98 -4.99 18.04
CA TYR A 733 -34.43 -5.27 16.71
C TYR A 733 -34.09 -6.76 16.54
N GLU A 734 -33.52 -7.42 17.54
CA GLU A 734 -33.26 -8.87 17.51
C GLU A 734 -34.57 -9.67 17.40
N LYS A 735 -35.61 -9.30 18.16
CA LYS A 735 -36.93 -9.92 18.05
C LYS A 735 -37.57 -9.68 16.69
N GLN A 736 -37.42 -8.50 16.12
CA GLN A 736 -37.94 -8.17 14.80
C GLN A 736 -37.21 -8.93 13.69
N SER A 737 -35.87 -8.96 13.72
CA SER A 737 -35.05 -9.76 12.79
C SER A 737 -35.36 -11.26 12.90
N SER A 738 -35.56 -11.78 14.11
CA SER A 738 -35.97 -13.17 14.35
C SER A 738 -37.37 -13.46 13.77
N LYS A 739 -38.31 -12.52 13.86
CA LYS A 739 -39.66 -12.65 13.29
C LYS A 739 -39.64 -12.60 11.76
N GLU A 740 -38.85 -11.70 11.18
CA GLU A 740 -38.69 -11.55 9.72
C GLU A 740 -37.99 -12.77 9.11
N THR A 741 -36.93 -13.27 9.73
CA THR A 741 -36.25 -14.51 9.29
C THR A 741 -37.16 -15.74 9.41
N LYS A 742 -38.00 -15.81 10.44
CA LYS A 742 -39.00 -16.90 10.57
C LYS A 742 -40.07 -16.81 9.48
N ALA A 743 -40.61 -15.62 9.20
CA ALA A 743 -41.58 -15.40 8.12
C ALA A 743 -40.98 -15.73 6.74
N LEU A 744 -39.71 -15.37 6.50
CA LEU A 744 -39.01 -15.71 5.26
C LEU A 744 -38.82 -17.22 5.10
N ARG A 745 -38.49 -17.94 6.19
CA ARG A 745 -38.36 -19.41 6.17
C ARG A 745 -39.70 -20.11 5.92
N GLU A 746 -40.77 -19.62 6.51
CA GLU A 746 -42.13 -20.13 6.27
C GLU A 746 -42.55 -19.86 4.81
N HIS A 747 -42.20 -18.69 4.26
CA HIS A 747 -42.43 -18.39 2.85
C HIS A 747 -41.59 -19.28 1.92
N LEU A 748 -40.32 -19.53 2.27
CA LEU A 748 -39.43 -20.44 1.54
C LEU A 748 -39.96 -21.89 1.53
N ALA A 749 -40.59 -22.31 2.63
CA ALA A 749 -41.22 -23.63 2.74
C ALA A 749 -42.53 -23.74 1.94
N SER A 750 -43.20 -22.62 1.67
CA SER A 750 -44.44 -22.56 0.88
C SER A 750 -44.24 -22.48 -0.64
N LEU A 751 -43.01 -22.20 -1.10
CA LEU A 751 -42.69 -22.10 -2.53
C LEU A 751 -42.60 -23.49 -3.17
N ASP A 752 -43.47 -23.75 -4.14
CA ASP A 752 -43.53 -25.02 -4.85
C ASP A 752 -42.29 -25.24 -5.74
N ARG A 753 -41.93 -26.51 -5.97
CA ARG A 753 -40.63 -26.94 -6.54
C ARG A 753 -40.26 -26.33 -7.90
N GLU A 754 -41.19 -25.72 -8.62
CA GLU A 754 -40.94 -25.16 -9.96
C GLU A 754 -40.29 -23.76 -9.96
N SER A 755 -40.19 -23.07 -8.82
CA SER A 755 -39.64 -21.69 -8.73
C SER A 755 -38.18 -21.61 -8.22
N ILE A 756 -37.29 -22.46 -8.74
CA ILE A 756 -35.89 -22.60 -8.26
C ILE A 756 -35.14 -21.27 -8.18
N GLN A 757 -35.38 -20.33 -9.10
CA GLN A 757 -34.71 -19.01 -9.08
C GLN A 757 -35.15 -18.11 -7.91
N GLN A 758 -36.43 -18.12 -7.53
CA GLN A 758 -36.92 -17.33 -6.39
C GLN A 758 -36.39 -17.88 -5.07
N ARG A 759 -36.24 -19.21 -4.99
CA ARG A 759 -35.65 -19.86 -3.81
C ARG A 759 -34.17 -19.52 -3.63
N ILE A 760 -33.37 -19.54 -4.70
CA ILE A 760 -31.95 -19.15 -4.64
C ILE A 760 -31.78 -17.68 -4.25
N LEU A 761 -32.65 -16.80 -4.76
CA LEU A 761 -32.63 -15.38 -4.40
C LEU A 761 -32.98 -15.16 -2.93
N LEU A 762 -34.03 -15.82 -2.43
CA LEU A 762 -34.39 -15.73 -1.00
C LEU A 762 -33.31 -16.33 -0.11
N GLU A 763 -32.68 -17.46 -0.47
CA GLU A 763 -31.60 -18.05 0.32
C GLU A 763 -30.40 -17.09 0.43
N LYS A 764 -30.03 -16.37 -0.63
CA LYS A 764 -28.99 -15.32 -0.58
C LYS A 764 -29.39 -14.11 0.27
N ILE A 765 -30.68 -13.74 0.28
CA ILE A 765 -31.18 -12.66 1.14
C ILE A 765 -31.16 -13.10 2.61
N LEU A 766 -31.50 -14.36 2.89
CA LEU A 766 -31.50 -14.93 4.23
C LEU A 766 -30.08 -15.10 4.79
N GLU A 767 -29.11 -15.43 3.93
CA GLU A 767 -27.68 -15.47 4.27
C GLU A 767 -27.17 -14.07 4.63
N LYS A 768 -27.47 -13.05 3.81
CA LYS A 768 -27.13 -11.64 4.12
C LYS A 768 -27.83 -11.08 5.36
N LEU A 769 -29.06 -11.51 5.67
CA LEU A 769 -29.79 -11.09 6.87
C LEU A 769 -29.28 -11.76 8.15
N ASN A 770 -28.68 -12.95 8.05
CA ASN A 770 -28.04 -13.63 9.17
C ASN A 770 -26.63 -13.07 9.47
N ASP A 771 -25.94 -12.56 8.45
CA ASP A 771 -24.61 -11.95 8.58
C ASP A 771 -24.66 -10.52 9.14
N ASN A 772 -25.76 -9.80 8.90
CA ASN A 772 -26.05 -8.47 9.46
C ASN A 772 -26.67 -8.57 10.86
#